data_AF-A0A238ZUE1-F1
#
_entry.id   AF-A0A238ZUE1-F1
#
_cell.length_a   1.000
_cell.length_b   1.000
_cell.length_c   1.000
_cell.angle_alpha   90.00
_cell.angle_beta   90.00
_cell.angle_gamma   90.00
#
_symmetry.space_group_name_H-M   'P 1'
#
loop_
_entity.id
_entity.type
_entity.pdbx_description
1 polymer ?
#
loop_
_entity_poly.entity_id
_entity_poly.type
_entity_poly.pdbx_seq_one_letter_code
_entity_poly.pdbx_strand_id
1 'polypeptide(L)'
;MGPMATPINPGNVLDFDQPLNTNPDFTSTHVFSTADITGTYDGATQGVDGGIVDFTGTNGTKVTKEGVTLYPIDSEFGFYVTDFVGAEDKVIDGDYAEGWAGDFTVGGVQAGVVISDSPTDTFKTPAVLGTWLAGLGGNTVKASTEHYSVMQHVLSDQEYPGDTEALYELDDNLIMLSLNPAYNGQYVADLVNGTALYEGNPVVVEDVNIDGVVDIKDLLNPNESTIAYDIAYGDDYSVTMKDDGKLLYRWGNTIKRPNDVRLEAHLETPDEWKELDLFSSLKKLYKITSAELVTHHTITNNPNDQIRPEDYENESAIGTLPTYEVIENYNGETGRTVWASTDDYYAGDGTLYVAGTILRDTMLVAAVSGSIPDLIGTMAEDLELGFTNEWYTTMDREPFEPVLSADGTEYITGPRWRLLPDKYGQDLPSVTIPLDPSDPPPVQEGEEKYEVGAETQTVINLLDWETQISPLSISAGWQDNSGEVSINGLNMTEDFDVAFYIKGDIKPASLYSTELLVDYEEIQIYASGAAIVGTAADDYLVGVGLNEFTGGAGADLFVLSYGTTLTDVITASVVVDFEVGVDKLGLIGFDSLADFDIDLPVEAAALIVQGVSGDDLTISVDGQLVATLTGVAAALGVGATLDAGEGLSLLDSFIITNPSEGVDPGPVEPNVITGTSASETLTGTTGDDIIYGLAGNDYIYALAGDDVLDGGAGLDRLYGGPGADDFVFGVGTGIDFVYGFEDGIDQIQLDGIDFADVTIALYRTSDVMVTAGADIMILRAFDVANLTVDDFIPDPGLALG
;
A
#
# COMPACT_ATOMS: atom_id res chain seq x y z
N MET A 1 43.99 -5.80 16.66
CA MET A 1 43.52 -5.15 15.43
C MET A 1 43.02 -6.28 14.54
N GLY A 2 41.75 -6.63 14.70
CA GLY A 2 41.07 -7.43 13.69
C GLY A 2 40.89 -6.58 12.42
N PRO A 3 40.66 -7.19 11.25
CA PRO A 3 40.33 -6.44 10.05
C PRO A 3 39.08 -5.58 10.31
N MET A 4 39.05 -4.39 9.69
CA MET A 4 37.87 -3.53 9.71
C MET A 4 36.68 -4.27 9.10
N ALA A 5 35.49 -4.15 9.69
CA ALA A 5 34.27 -4.46 8.96
C ALA A 5 34.22 -3.49 7.77
N THR A 6 34.12 -4.06 6.58
CA THR A 6 33.95 -3.31 5.33
C THR A 6 32.45 -3.14 5.18
N PRO A 7 31.93 -1.98 4.75
CA PRO A 7 30.55 -1.90 4.25
C PRO A 7 30.32 -3.06 3.28
N ILE A 8 29.11 -3.64 3.29
CA ILE A 8 28.75 -4.73 2.39
C ILE A 8 29.16 -4.33 0.98
N ASN A 9 30.00 -5.16 0.35
CA ASN A 9 30.25 -5.03 -1.08
C ASN A 9 29.13 -5.86 -1.73
N PRO A 10 28.13 -5.24 -2.38
CA PRO A 10 27.02 -5.97 -2.98
C PRO A 10 27.48 -7.03 -3.99
N GLY A 11 28.67 -6.89 -4.58
CA GLY A 11 29.27 -7.93 -5.44
C GLY A 11 29.88 -9.14 -4.73
N ASN A 12 29.86 -9.20 -3.40
CA ASN A 12 30.50 -10.25 -2.59
C ASN A 12 29.54 -10.98 -1.64
N VAL A 13 28.29 -10.53 -1.48
CA VAL A 13 27.27 -11.31 -0.79
C VAL A 13 26.86 -12.42 -1.75
N LEU A 14 27.12 -13.66 -1.36
CA LEU A 14 26.57 -14.82 -2.06
C LEU A 14 25.12 -14.96 -1.59
N ASP A 15 24.27 -14.05 -2.06
CA ASP A 15 22.82 -14.11 -1.88
C ASP A 15 22.16 -14.26 -3.25
N PHE A 16 21.13 -15.08 -3.35
CA PHE A 16 20.38 -15.42 -4.58
C PHE A 16 19.38 -14.32 -4.92
N ASP A 17 18.90 -13.59 -3.91
CA ASP A 17 17.95 -12.49 -4.07
C ASP A 17 18.70 -11.23 -4.50
N GLN A 18 19.34 -11.28 -5.67
CA GLN A 18 19.94 -10.09 -6.27
C GLN A 18 18.85 -9.26 -6.95
N PRO A 19 18.88 -7.93 -6.80
CA PRO A 19 17.99 -7.08 -7.58
C PRO A 19 18.20 -7.35 -9.07
N LEU A 20 17.12 -7.45 -9.84
CA LEU A 20 17.22 -7.52 -11.30
C LEU A 20 17.72 -6.19 -11.84
N ASN A 21 17.26 -5.10 -11.24
CA ASN A 21 17.64 -3.77 -11.63
C ASN A 21 19.02 -3.40 -11.07
N THR A 22 20.05 -3.87 -11.78
CA THR A 22 21.45 -3.58 -11.43
C THR A 22 21.95 -2.20 -11.90
N ASN A 23 21.13 -1.45 -12.65
CA ASN A 23 21.45 -0.11 -13.12
C ASN A 23 20.17 0.73 -13.24
N PRO A 24 19.56 1.10 -12.09
CA PRO A 24 18.30 1.81 -12.08
C PRO A 24 18.46 3.25 -12.56
N ASP A 25 17.38 3.83 -13.10
CA ASP A 25 17.30 5.28 -13.40
C ASP A 25 17.41 6.12 -12.11
N PHE A 26 16.84 5.62 -11.00
CA PHE A 26 16.89 6.27 -9.70
C PHE A 26 17.11 5.29 -8.54
N THR A 27 17.80 5.76 -7.50
CA THR A 27 18.01 5.00 -6.26
C THR A 27 17.90 5.91 -5.04
N SER A 28 17.17 5.44 -4.04
CA SER A 28 17.14 6.03 -2.69
C SER A 28 17.55 4.99 -1.66
N THR A 29 18.26 5.41 -0.60
CA THR A 29 18.78 4.50 0.43
C THR A 29 18.54 5.09 1.81
N HIS A 30 17.92 4.29 2.68
CA HIS A 30 17.78 4.58 4.10
C HIS A 30 18.66 3.64 4.92
N VAL A 31 19.43 4.16 5.87
CA VAL A 31 20.24 3.37 6.82
C VAL A 31 19.61 3.43 8.19
N PHE A 32 19.19 2.28 8.71
CA PHE A 32 18.40 2.24 9.92
C PHE A 32 19.18 2.70 11.15
N SER A 33 18.45 3.32 12.07
CA SER A 33 18.94 3.75 13.37
C SER A 33 17.85 3.67 14.42
N THR A 34 18.24 3.87 15.68
CA THR A 34 17.28 4.00 16.78
C THR A 34 16.37 5.23 16.65
N ALA A 35 16.69 6.20 15.79
CA ALA A 35 15.82 7.35 15.52
C ALA A 35 14.55 6.95 14.75
N ASP A 36 14.61 5.86 14.00
CA ASP A 36 13.53 5.39 13.12
C ASP A 36 12.44 4.63 13.88
N ILE A 37 12.64 4.40 15.19
CA ILE A 37 11.69 3.64 16.01
C ILE A 37 10.45 4.49 16.26
N THR A 38 9.32 3.98 15.80
CA THR A 38 8.00 4.53 16.08
C THR A 38 7.54 4.03 17.45
N GLY A 39 6.97 4.93 18.26
CA GLY A 39 6.44 4.62 19.57
C GLY A 39 4.92 4.61 19.65
N THR A 40 4.24 5.25 18.69
CA THR A 40 2.80 5.52 18.74
C THR A 40 2.08 5.43 17.38
N TYR A 41 0.78 5.14 17.41
CA TYR A 41 -0.17 5.19 16.31
C TYR A 41 -0.45 6.62 15.83
N ASP A 42 -0.09 7.65 16.62
CA ASP A 42 -0.12 9.06 16.20
C ASP A 42 1.22 9.56 15.64
N GLY A 43 2.14 8.64 15.30
CA GLY A 43 3.32 8.93 14.48
C GLY A 43 4.54 9.42 15.27
N ALA A 44 4.53 9.36 16.61
CA ALA A 44 5.67 9.80 17.40
C ALA A 44 6.85 8.85 17.22
N THR A 45 8.02 9.41 16.88
CA THR A 45 9.24 8.65 16.68
C THR A 45 10.37 9.09 17.58
N GLN A 46 11.32 8.17 17.80
CA GLN A 46 12.47 8.45 18.64
C GLN A 46 13.36 9.56 18.06
N GLY A 47 13.39 9.73 16.74
CA GLY A 47 14.16 10.76 16.05
C GLY A 47 13.62 12.18 16.26
N VAL A 48 12.29 12.31 16.36
CA VAL A 48 11.61 13.61 16.41
C VAL A 48 11.23 13.99 17.85
N ASP A 49 10.46 13.14 18.53
CA ASP A 49 9.89 13.43 19.85
C ASP A 49 10.82 12.98 20.98
N GLY A 50 11.48 11.85 20.77
CA GLY A 50 12.33 11.18 21.74
C GLY A 50 11.57 10.65 22.96
N GLY A 51 12.29 9.95 23.84
CA GLY A 51 11.70 9.36 25.05
C GLY A 51 11.12 7.96 24.86
N ILE A 52 11.02 7.49 23.61
CA ILE A 52 10.66 6.12 23.24
C ILE A 52 11.77 5.13 23.60
N VAL A 53 13.03 5.52 23.47
CA VAL A 53 14.20 4.70 23.83
C VAL A 53 14.91 5.28 25.06
N ASP A 54 15.09 4.48 26.12
CA ASP A 54 15.83 4.92 27.33
C ASP A 54 17.35 4.79 27.15
N PHE A 55 17.96 5.81 26.54
CA PHE A 55 19.42 5.89 26.42
C PHE A 55 20.16 6.11 27.74
N THR A 56 19.47 6.38 28.86
CA THR A 56 20.13 6.52 30.17
C THR A 56 20.60 5.18 30.72
N GLY A 57 20.00 4.08 30.23
CA GLY A 57 20.26 2.72 30.69
C GLY A 57 19.75 2.44 32.11
N THR A 58 18.91 3.32 32.66
CA THR A 58 18.35 3.17 34.03
C THR A 58 17.38 1.99 34.09
N ASN A 59 16.67 1.73 32.99
CA ASN A 59 15.71 0.62 32.88
C ASN A 59 16.34 -0.70 32.39
N GLY A 60 17.67 -0.73 32.26
CA GLY A 60 18.44 -1.94 31.97
C GLY A 60 18.75 -2.14 30.49
N THR A 61 20.04 -2.23 30.18
CA THR A 61 20.56 -2.45 28.82
C THR A 61 20.90 -3.91 28.57
N LYS A 62 20.74 -4.39 27.34
CA LYS A 62 21.34 -5.64 26.86
C LYS A 62 22.62 -5.34 26.08
N VAL A 63 23.52 -6.32 25.96
CA VAL A 63 24.70 -6.21 25.09
C VAL A 63 24.76 -7.44 24.20
N THR A 64 24.77 -7.24 22.89
CA THR A 64 24.85 -8.32 21.91
C THR A 64 26.23 -8.99 21.93
N LYS A 65 26.36 -10.14 21.27
CA LYS A 65 27.64 -10.85 21.17
C LYS A 65 28.69 -10.03 20.40
N GLU A 66 28.22 -9.19 19.50
CA GLU A 66 28.97 -8.28 18.64
C GLU A 66 29.36 -6.99 19.39
N GLY A 67 28.84 -6.79 20.60
CA GLY A 67 29.19 -5.69 21.50
C GLY A 67 28.31 -4.44 21.33
N VAL A 68 27.16 -4.56 20.67
CA VAL A 68 26.17 -3.47 20.54
C VAL A 68 25.39 -3.37 21.84
N THR A 69 25.30 -2.16 22.40
CA THR A 69 24.46 -1.90 23.59
C THR A 69 23.04 -1.64 23.11
N LEU A 70 22.09 -2.45 23.58
CA LEU A 70 20.66 -2.26 23.31
C LEU A 70 20.00 -1.60 24.51
N TYR A 71 19.26 -0.54 24.24
CA TYR A 71 18.51 0.26 25.19
C TYR A 71 17.03 -0.13 25.12
N PRO A 72 16.33 -0.16 26.26
CA PRO A 72 14.95 -0.61 26.29
C PRO A 72 14.01 0.46 25.67
N ILE A 73 12.92 -0.01 25.09
CA ILE A 73 11.91 0.77 24.34
C ILE A 73 10.62 0.81 25.15
N ASP A 74 9.94 1.96 25.12
CA ASP A 74 8.57 2.21 25.58
C ASP A 74 7.73 2.61 24.37
N SER A 75 6.70 1.82 24.05
CA SER A 75 5.82 2.00 22.90
C SER A 75 4.39 1.58 23.24
N GLU A 76 3.39 2.19 22.61
CA GLU A 76 2.00 1.77 22.76
C GLU A 76 1.62 0.56 21.87
N PHE A 77 2.55 0.08 21.06
CA PHE A 77 2.36 -1.12 20.26
C PHE A 77 2.33 -2.37 21.15
N GLY A 78 1.23 -3.13 21.03
CA GLY A 78 0.94 -4.30 21.83
C GLY A 78 -0.12 -4.05 22.91
N PHE A 79 -0.22 -4.96 23.87
CA PHE A 79 -1.27 -4.91 24.89
C PHE A 79 -0.72 -5.23 26.29
N TYR A 80 -1.27 -4.56 27.30
CA TYR A 80 -1.23 -5.03 28.68
C TYR A 80 -2.20 -6.18 28.85
N VAL A 81 -1.66 -7.33 29.26
CA VAL A 81 -2.46 -8.53 29.40
C VAL A 81 -2.30 -9.10 30.79
N THR A 82 -3.31 -8.85 31.62
CA THR A 82 -3.41 -9.41 32.97
C THR A 82 -4.28 -10.66 32.93
N ASP A 83 -3.88 -11.72 33.64
CA ASP A 83 -4.67 -12.95 33.71
C ASP A 83 -6.11 -12.62 34.16
N PHE A 84 -7.11 -13.10 33.39
CA PHE A 84 -8.55 -12.93 33.67
C PHE A 84 -9.08 -11.48 33.63
N VAL A 85 -8.31 -10.55 33.07
CA VAL A 85 -8.75 -9.20 32.67
C VAL A 85 -8.56 -9.11 31.16
N GLY A 86 -9.46 -8.45 30.46
CA GLY A 86 -9.29 -8.19 29.02
C GLY A 86 -7.94 -7.56 28.69
N ALA A 87 -7.47 -7.72 27.46
CA ALA A 87 -6.28 -6.98 27.05
C ALA A 87 -6.64 -5.50 27.00
N GLU A 88 -5.77 -4.70 27.59
CA GLU A 88 -5.83 -3.25 27.52
C GLU A 88 -4.71 -2.82 26.57
N ASP A 89 -4.98 -1.84 25.71
CA ASP A 89 -3.95 -1.30 24.83
C ASP A 89 -2.78 -0.79 25.69
N LYS A 90 -1.56 -0.98 25.20
CA LYS A 90 -0.43 -0.31 25.85
C LYS A 90 -0.56 1.19 25.68
N VAL A 91 0.10 1.92 26.57
CA VAL A 91 0.25 3.36 26.49
C VAL A 91 1.68 3.68 26.89
N ILE A 92 2.21 4.77 26.34
CA ILE A 92 3.49 5.33 26.80
C ILE A 92 3.36 5.71 28.28
N ASP A 93 3.97 4.92 29.16
CA ASP A 93 3.86 5.07 30.61
C ASP A 93 5.22 5.15 31.34
N GLY A 94 6.32 5.06 30.59
CA GLY A 94 7.68 5.04 31.10
C GLY A 94 8.14 3.68 31.61
N ASP A 95 7.37 2.61 31.40
CA ASP A 95 7.81 1.22 31.60
C ASP A 95 8.41 0.68 30.30
N TYR A 96 9.74 0.74 30.17
CA TYR A 96 10.45 0.34 28.97
C TYR A 96 10.61 -1.19 28.89
N ALA A 97 9.54 -1.90 28.58
CA ALA A 97 9.47 -3.36 28.59
C ALA A 97 9.04 -3.95 27.24
N GLU A 98 8.96 -3.15 26.18
CA GLU A 98 8.36 -3.53 24.90
C GLU A 98 9.38 -4.26 24.02
N GLY A 99 10.63 -3.82 24.09
CA GLY A 99 11.76 -4.40 23.38
C GLY A 99 13.05 -3.66 23.72
N TRP A 100 14.11 -3.95 22.96
CA TRP A 100 15.38 -3.23 23.04
C TRP A 100 15.92 -2.96 21.65
N ALA A 101 16.48 -1.78 21.45
CA ALA A 101 17.18 -1.42 20.23
C ALA A 101 18.49 -0.70 20.52
N GLY A 102 19.43 -0.78 19.58
CA GLY A 102 20.68 -0.05 19.67
C GLY A 102 21.33 0.15 18.30
N ASP A 103 22.00 1.29 18.13
CA ASP A 103 22.69 1.61 16.89
C ASP A 103 23.87 0.68 16.65
N PHE A 104 23.87 0.06 15.48
CA PHE A 104 25.03 -0.62 14.92
C PHE A 104 25.90 0.39 14.18
N THR A 105 27.15 0.55 14.63
CA THR A 105 28.09 1.48 14.01
C THR A 105 29.37 0.79 13.55
N VAL A 106 29.84 1.14 12.36
CA VAL A 106 31.12 0.67 11.80
C VAL A 106 32.04 1.86 11.64
N GLY A 107 33.16 1.86 12.38
CA GLY A 107 34.11 2.99 12.35
C GLY A 107 33.54 4.30 12.91
N GLY A 108 32.44 4.24 13.68
CA GLY A 108 31.74 5.40 14.22
C GLY A 108 30.70 6.03 13.28
N VAL A 109 30.41 5.38 12.15
CA VAL A 109 29.32 5.75 11.22
C VAL A 109 28.16 4.79 11.43
N GLN A 110 26.93 5.29 11.34
CA GLN A 110 25.71 4.48 11.37
C GLN A 110 25.77 3.41 10.27
N ALA A 111 25.46 2.17 10.62
CA ALA A 111 25.48 1.05 9.70
C ALA A 111 24.20 0.19 9.80
N GLY A 112 23.31 0.47 10.76
CA GLY A 112 22.06 -0.26 10.97
C GLY A 112 21.58 -0.15 12.40
N VAL A 113 20.49 -0.81 12.71
CA VAL A 113 19.93 -0.95 14.05
C VAL A 113 19.88 -2.42 14.43
N VAL A 114 20.15 -2.71 15.71
CA VAL A 114 19.98 -4.06 16.25
C VAL A 114 18.79 -4.04 17.18
N ILE A 115 17.87 -4.98 17.00
CA ILE A 115 16.57 -5.02 17.66
C ILE A 115 16.36 -6.39 18.29
N SER A 116 15.78 -6.41 19.47
CA SER A 116 15.45 -7.60 20.22
C SER A 116 14.12 -7.35 20.92
N ASP A 117 13.12 -8.17 20.63
CA ASP A 117 11.82 -8.03 21.27
C ASP A 117 11.84 -8.51 22.71
N SER A 118 10.86 -8.04 23.46
CA SER A 118 10.53 -8.66 24.73
C SER A 118 9.99 -10.06 24.55
N PRO A 119 10.32 -10.98 25.48
CA PRO A 119 9.71 -12.29 25.51
C PRO A 119 8.21 -12.15 25.43
N THR A 120 7.63 -12.77 24.41
CA THR A 120 6.20 -12.89 24.29
C THR A 120 5.66 -13.51 25.56
N ASP A 121 4.82 -12.76 26.25
CA ASP A 121 4.22 -13.23 27.47
C ASP A 121 3.37 -14.48 27.16
N THR A 122 3.16 -15.30 28.19
CA THR A 122 2.25 -16.46 28.11
C THR A 122 1.14 -16.27 29.12
N PHE A 123 -0.11 -16.53 28.76
CA PHE A 123 -1.18 -16.61 29.75
C PHE A 123 -0.86 -17.72 30.76
N LYS A 124 -0.99 -17.42 32.05
CA LYS A 124 -0.77 -18.42 33.12
C LYS A 124 -2.09 -19.08 33.47
N THR A 125 -2.62 -19.91 32.58
CA THR A 125 -3.72 -20.81 32.94
C THR A 125 -3.18 -21.91 33.87
N PRO A 126 -3.65 -22.02 35.12
CA PRO A 126 -3.44 -23.25 35.85
C PRO A 126 -4.29 -24.32 35.16
N ALA A 127 -3.68 -25.45 34.82
CA ALA A 127 -4.39 -26.61 34.27
C ALA A 127 -5.51 -27.03 35.23
N VAL A 128 -6.73 -26.57 34.97
CA VAL A 128 -7.93 -27.01 35.67
C VAL A 128 -9.07 -27.11 34.65
N LEU A 129 -9.20 -28.31 34.09
CA LEU A 129 -10.43 -28.96 33.62
C LEU A 129 -11.59 -28.04 33.24
N GLY A 130 -11.74 -27.81 31.93
CA GLY A 130 -13.01 -27.81 31.21
C GLY A 130 -14.08 -26.84 31.69
N THR A 131 -13.99 -25.58 31.26
CA THR A 131 -15.11 -24.71 30.85
C THR A 131 -14.51 -23.36 30.46
N TRP A 132 -15.03 -22.71 29.42
CA TRP A 132 -14.76 -21.27 29.23
C TRP A 132 -15.16 -20.54 30.50
N LEU A 133 -14.23 -19.77 31.06
CA LEU A 133 -14.67 -18.59 31.75
C LEU A 133 -14.94 -17.55 30.66
N ALA A 134 -16.24 -17.37 30.42
CA ALA A 134 -16.82 -16.26 29.69
C ALA A 134 -15.94 -15.01 29.78
N GLY A 135 -15.67 -14.40 28.62
CA GLY A 135 -15.10 -13.06 28.56
C GLY A 135 -15.83 -12.15 29.54
N LEU A 136 -15.13 -11.74 30.59
CA LEU A 136 -15.49 -10.55 31.34
C LEU A 136 -14.54 -9.44 30.92
N GLY A 137 -14.82 -8.93 29.73
CA GLY A 137 -14.57 -7.56 29.30
C GLY A 137 -13.16 -7.25 28.81
N GLY A 138 -13.05 -6.96 27.51
CA GLY A 138 -11.98 -6.16 26.90
C GLY A 138 -11.04 -6.95 26.00
N ASN A 139 -10.96 -6.55 24.73
CA ASN A 139 -10.00 -6.83 23.65
C ASN A 139 -9.07 -8.06 23.84
N THR A 140 -9.19 -9.09 23.00
CA THR A 140 -8.41 -10.33 23.10
C THR A 140 -7.18 -10.35 22.20
N VAL A 141 -6.22 -11.18 22.62
CA VAL A 141 -4.88 -11.31 22.06
C VAL A 141 -4.77 -12.58 21.21
N LYS A 142 -4.14 -12.44 20.03
CA LYS A 142 -4.00 -13.44 18.96
C LYS A 142 -3.14 -14.64 19.41
N ALA A 143 -3.72 -15.84 19.44
CA ALA A 143 -3.02 -17.07 19.06
C ALA A 143 -3.84 -17.74 17.96
N SER A 144 -3.22 -17.82 16.78
CA SER A 144 -3.81 -18.29 15.54
C SER A 144 -2.99 -19.46 15.03
N THR A 145 -3.62 -20.57 14.68
CA THR A 145 -3.02 -21.59 13.82
C THR A 145 -3.83 -21.67 12.54
N GLU A 146 -3.20 -21.44 11.40
CA GLU A 146 -3.80 -21.73 10.11
C GLU A 146 -3.79 -23.24 9.85
N HIS A 147 -4.90 -23.72 9.29
CA HIS A 147 -5.05 -25.07 8.76
C HIS A 147 -4.84 -26.23 9.74
N TYR A 148 -5.92 -26.58 10.45
CA TYR A 148 -6.30 -27.99 10.49
C TYR A 148 -7.82 -28.11 10.30
N SER A 149 -8.24 -28.71 9.21
CA SER A 149 -9.57 -29.31 9.05
C SER A 149 -9.81 -30.50 9.98
N VAL A 150 -8.97 -30.69 11.01
CA VAL A 150 -8.95 -31.84 11.93
C VAL A 150 -9.02 -31.39 13.40
N MET A 151 -9.40 -30.14 13.71
CA MET A 151 -9.46 -29.69 15.11
C MET A 151 -10.58 -30.33 15.95
N GLN A 152 -11.65 -30.76 15.28
CA GLN A 152 -12.75 -31.45 15.94
C GLN A 152 -12.30 -32.76 16.63
N HIS A 153 -11.18 -33.35 16.19
CA HIS A 153 -10.56 -34.52 16.80
C HIS A 153 -9.59 -34.19 17.94
N VAL A 154 -9.03 -32.98 17.96
CA VAL A 154 -8.00 -32.57 18.93
C VAL A 154 -8.61 -32.22 20.29
N LEU A 155 -9.86 -31.76 20.31
CA LEU A 155 -10.51 -31.20 21.50
C LEU A 155 -11.59 -32.11 22.12
N SER A 156 -12.05 -33.12 21.38
CA SER A 156 -13.07 -34.06 21.84
C SER A 156 -12.44 -35.44 22.11
N ASP A 157 -12.78 -36.04 23.26
CA ASP A 157 -12.44 -37.44 23.58
C ASP A 157 -13.55 -38.42 23.15
N GLN A 158 -14.51 -37.92 22.38
CA GLN A 158 -15.69 -38.65 21.96
C GLN A 158 -15.34 -39.79 20.99
N GLU A 159 -15.57 -41.02 21.43
CA GLU A 159 -15.29 -42.22 20.63
C GLU A 159 -16.43 -42.50 19.60
N TYR A 160 -17.65 -41.98 19.84
CA TYR A 160 -18.82 -42.09 18.94
C TYR A 160 -19.90 -41.00 19.18
N PRO A 161 -20.75 -40.63 18.20
CA PRO A 161 -21.85 -39.67 18.38
C PRO A 161 -22.81 -40.03 19.54
N GLY A 162 -22.95 -39.11 20.50
CA GLY A 162 -23.74 -39.30 21.73
C GLY A 162 -23.08 -40.17 22.81
N ASP A 163 -21.75 -40.28 22.82
CA ASP A 163 -20.99 -41.00 23.85
C ASP A 163 -21.18 -40.36 25.23
N THR A 164 -21.93 -41.04 26.08
CA THR A 164 -22.22 -40.57 27.45
C THR A 164 -21.01 -40.66 28.39
N GLU A 165 -19.93 -41.31 27.96
CA GLU A 165 -18.67 -41.41 28.70
C GLU A 165 -17.61 -40.40 28.20
N ALA A 166 -17.86 -39.67 27.11
CA ALA A 166 -17.01 -38.57 26.67
C ALA A 166 -17.01 -37.47 27.74
N LEU A 167 -15.82 -37.08 28.19
CA LEU A 167 -15.68 -35.90 29.06
C LEU A 167 -15.80 -34.60 28.27
N TYR A 168 -15.54 -34.64 26.97
CA TYR A 168 -15.58 -33.54 26.02
C TYR A 168 -16.35 -33.96 24.76
N GLU A 169 -17.69 -33.86 24.82
CA GLU A 169 -18.55 -34.09 23.66
C GLU A 169 -18.24 -33.07 22.55
N LEU A 170 -18.45 -33.47 21.30
CA LEU A 170 -18.34 -32.63 20.10
C LEU A 170 -19.26 -31.42 20.26
N ASP A 171 -18.68 -30.21 20.23
CA ASP A 171 -19.46 -28.99 20.17
C ASP A 171 -20.09 -28.85 18.78
N ASP A 172 -21.39 -29.13 18.73
CA ASP A 172 -22.20 -29.12 17.52
C ASP A 172 -22.92 -27.77 17.27
N ASN A 173 -22.65 -26.71 18.05
CA ASN A 173 -23.56 -25.56 18.11
C ASN A 173 -22.93 -24.16 18.11
N LEU A 174 -21.99 -23.90 17.20
CA LEU A 174 -21.46 -22.55 16.99
C LEU A 174 -22.57 -21.48 16.93
N ILE A 175 -22.42 -20.45 17.75
CA ILE A 175 -23.31 -19.29 17.83
C ILE A 175 -22.64 -18.13 17.11
N MET A 176 -23.41 -17.41 16.31
CA MET A 176 -22.93 -16.25 15.59
C MET A 176 -22.96 -15.01 16.49
N LEU A 177 -21.83 -14.34 16.69
CA LEU A 177 -21.73 -13.00 17.27
C LEU A 177 -21.52 -12.03 16.12
N SER A 178 -22.51 -11.19 15.79
CA SER A 178 -22.49 -10.36 14.58
C SER A 178 -23.04 -8.96 14.83
N LEU A 179 -22.58 -7.98 14.05
CA LEU A 179 -23.23 -6.67 13.96
C LEU A 179 -24.60 -6.75 13.28
N ASN A 180 -24.84 -7.77 12.46
CA ASN A 180 -26.15 -8.02 11.88
C ASN A 180 -27.11 -8.57 12.95
N PRO A 181 -28.15 -7.80 13.34
CA PRO A 181 -29.06 -8.22 14.41
C PRO A 181 -29.88 -9.47 14.04
N ALA A 182 -30.03 -9.80 12.76
CA ALA A 182 -30.69 -11.01 12.31
C ALA A 182 -29.84 -12.27 12.51
N TYR A 183 -28.51 -12.14 12.48
CA TYR A 183 -27.56 -13.25 12.65
C TYR A 183 -27.10 -13.37 14.10
N ASN A 184 -26.99 -12.25 14.81
CA ASN A 184 -26.48 -12.19 16.17
C ASN A 184 -27.26 -13.08 17.16
N GLY A 185 -26.54 -13.98 17.83
CA GLY A 185 -27.07 -14.94 18.81
C GLY A 185 -27.79 -16.16 18.21
N GLN A 186 -27.78 -16.33 16.88
CA GLN A 186 -28.35 -17.52 16.21
C GLN A 186 -27.29 -18.61 16.07
N TYR A 187 -27.72 -19.86 15.96
CA TYR A 187 -26.81 -20.94 15.61
C TYR A 187 -26.41 -20.84 14.13
N VAL A 188 -25.12 -21.00 13.86
CA VAL A 188 -24.58 -21.02 12.49
C VAL A 188 -25.30 -22.07 11.64
N ALA A 189 -25.53 -23.26 12.20
CA ALA A 189 -26.26 -24.32 11.51
C ALA A 189 -27.70 -23.92 11.14
N ASP A 190 -28.39 -23.14 11.98
CA ASP A 190 -29.75 -22.67 11.68
C ASP A 190 -29.77 -21.56 10.63
N LEU A 191 -28.74 -20.71 10.62
CA LEU A 191 -28.55 -19.67 9.61
C LEU A 191 -28.29 -20.30 8.24
N VAL A 192 -27.27 -21.17 8.13
CA VAL A 192 -26.88 -21.85 6.87
C VAL A 192 -28.01 -22.71 6.30
N ASN A 193 -28.78 -23.40 7.16
CA ASN A 193 -29.91 -24.22 6.71
C ASN A 193 -31.21 -23.41 6.47
N GLY A 194 -31.21 -22.10 6.68
CA GLY A 194 -32.39 -21.23 6.51
C GLY A 194 -33.53 -21.53 7.49
N THR A 195 -33.22 -22.12 8.65
CA THR A 195 -34.18 -22.45 9.72
C THR A 195 -34.24 -21.40 10.82
N ALA A 196 -33.27 -20.48 10.87
CA ALA A 196 -33.24 -19.35 11.80
C ALA A 196 -34.43 -18.37 11.58
N LEU A 197 -34.90 -17.76 12.67
CA LEU A 197 -35.97 -16.77 12.65
C LEU A 197 -35.53 -15.48 13.34
N TYR A 198 -35.78 -14.34 12.69
CA TYR A 198 -35.62 -13.01 13.28
C TYR A 198 -36.95 -12.26 13.22
N GLU A 199 -37.43 -11.78 14.37
CA GLU A 199 -38.75 -11.15 14.54
C GLU A 199 -39.94 -11.94 13.94
N GLY A 200 -39.81 -13.28 13.88
CA GLY A 200 -40.84 -14.19 13.36
C GLY A 200 -40.81 -14.40 11.84
N ASN A 201 -39.82 -13.85 11.13
CA ASN A 201 -39.58 -14.10 9.71
C ASN A 201 -38.34 -15.01 9.52
N PRO A 202 -38.33 -15.89 8.51
CA PRO A 202 -37.13 -16.64 8.14
C PRO A 202 -35.95 -15.73 7.85
N VAL A 203 -34.79 -16.08 8.39
CA VAL A 203 -33.51 -15.48 8.02
C VAL A 203 -33.00 -16.26 6.80
N VAL A 204 -32.68 -15.53 5.73
CA VAL A 204 -32.07 -16.09 4.53
C VAL A 204 -30.61 -15.68 4.54
N VAL A 205 -29.74 -16.68 4.42
CA VAL A 205 -28.31 -16.48 4.17
C VAL A 205 -28.11 -16.69 2.69
N GLU A 206 -27.51 -15.70 2.04
CA GLU A 206 -27.18 -15.76 0.62
C GLU A 206 -25.78 -16.38 0.49
N ASP A 207 -25.47 -16.98 -0.66
CA ASP A 207 -24.12 -17.46 -0.98
C ASP A 207 -23.28 -16.23 -1.30
N VAL A 208 -22.68 -15.66 -0.25
CA VAL A 208 -21.94 -14.41 -0.30
C VAL A 208 -20.60 -14.67 -0.94
N ASN A 209 -19.91 -15.80 -0.74
CA ASN A 209 -18.59 -16.01 -1.36
C ASN A 209 -18.65 -16.50 -2.84
N ILE A 210 -19.83 -16.89 -3.33
CA ILE A 210 -20.12 -17.37 -4.70
C ILE A 210 -19.28 -18.60 -5.11
N ASP A 211 -19.01 -19.47 -4.15
CA ASP A 211 -18.48 -20.80 -4.42
C ASP A 211 -19.58 -21.81 -4.80
N GLY A 212 -20.85 -21.38 -4.78
CA GLY A 212 -22.02 -22.17 -5.12
C GLY A 212 -22.62 -22.94 -3.93
N VAL A 213 -22.11 -22.70 -2.73
CA VAL A 213 -22.50 -23.38 -1.49
C VAL A 213 -22.73 -22.36 -0.39
N VAL A 214 -23.95 -22.34 0.19
CA VAL A 214 -24.20 -21.58 1.41
C VAL A 214 -23.53 -22.30 2.59
N ASP A 215 -22.52 -21.68 3.19
CA ASP A 215 -21.77 -22.20 4.32
C ASP A 215 -21.44 -21.11 5.38
N ILE A 216 -20.56 -21.42 6.32
CA ILE A 216 -20.18 -20.50 7.40
C ILE A 216 -19.39 -19.27 6.91
N LYS A 217 -18.69 -19.37 5.77
CA LYS A 217 -17.94 -18.24 5.20
C LYS A 217 -18.87 -17.13 4.74
N ASP A 218 -20.11 -17.46 4.39
CA ASP A 218 -21.13 -16.47 4.01
C ASP A 218 -21.69 -15.67 5.20
N LEU A 219 -21.34 -16.09 6.42
CA LEU A 219 -21.77 -15.45 7.66
C LEU A 219 -20.66 -14.62 8.32
N LEU A 220 -19.41 -14.84 7.93
CA LEU A 220 -18.23 -14.24 8.55
C LEU A 220 -17.67 -13.14 7.64
N ASN A 221 -17.10 -12.10 8.25
CA ASN A 221 -16.40 -11.06 7.49
C ASN A 221 -14.90 -11.38 7.39
N PRO A 222 -14.28 -11.18 6.22
CA PRO A 222 -12.85 -11.29 6.08
C PRO A 222 -12.16 -10.11 6.79
N ASN A 223 -11.01 -10.37 7.40
CA ASN A 223 -10.16 -9.36 8.03
C ASN A 223 -10.83 -8.56 9.17
N GLU A 224 -11.48 -9.27 10.09
CA GLU A 224 -12.10 -8.67 11.25
C GLU A 224 -11.07 -7.93 12.13
N SER A 225 -11.11 -6.60 12.09
CA SER A 225 -10.21 -5.70 12.83
C SER A 225 -10.53 -5.66 14.33
N THR A 226 -11.73 -6.13 14.72
CA THR A 226 -12.17 -6.16 16.11
C THR A 226 -12.62 -7.55 16.53
N ILE A 227 -12.07 -8.08 17.60
CA ILE A 227 -12.53 -9.38 18.15
C ILE A 227 -13.97 -9.36 18.70
N ALA A 228 -14.72 -8.27 18.49
CA ALA A 228 -16.01 -7.99 19.10
C ALA A 228 -17.20 -8.47 18.25
N TYR A 229 -17.07 -8.61 16.93
CA TYR A 229 -18.17 -8.95 16.03
C TYR A 229 -17.73 -9.81 14.84
N ASP A 230 -18.72 -10.37 14.14
CA ASP A 230 -18.62 -11.25 12.97
C ASP A 230 -17.73 -12.51 13.19
N ILE A 231 -17.93 -13.12 14.36
CA ILE A 231 -17.26 -14.34 14.82
C ILE A 231 -18.30 -15.43 15.10
N ALA A 232 -18.03 -16.66 14.64
CA ALA A 232 -18.76 -17.85 15.09
C ALA A 232 -18.03 -18.47 16.28
N TYR A 233 -18.69 -18.67 17.42
CA TYR A 233 -18.05 -19.14 18.63
C TYR A 233 -18.77 -20.32 19.25
N GLY A 234 -18.01 -21.20 19.90
CA GLY A 234 -18.49 -22.37 20.64
C GLY A 234 -17.97 -22.40 22.06
N ASP A 235 -18.20 -23.53 22.72
CA ASP A 235 -17.79 -23.85 24.08
C ASP A 235 -16.33 -24.34 24.16
N ASP A 236 -15.56 -24.39 23.08
CA ASP A 236 -14.13 -24.79 23.09
C ASP A 236 -13.23 -24.01 22.11
N TYR A 237 -13.81 -23.39 21.08
CA TYR A 237 -13.07 -22.62 20.08
C TYR A 237 -13.94 -21.52 19.44
N SER A 238 -13.31 -20.60 18.70
CA SER A 238 -14.01 -19.68 17.79
C SER A 238 -13.46 -19.75 16.37
N VAL A 239 -14.28 -19.31 15.41
CA VAL A 239 -14.03 -19.31 13.98
C VAL A 239 -14.23 -17.90 13.42
N THR A 240 -13.24 -17.40 12.69
CA THR A 240 -13.25 -16.12 11.97
C THR A 240 -12.80 -16.33 10.53
N MET A 241 -13.12 -15.40 9.62
CA MET A 241 -12.66 -15.49 8.22
C MET A 241 -11.44 -14.60 8.01
N LYS A 242 -10.46 -15.11 7.26
CA LYS A 242 -9.29 -14.35 6.79
C LYS A 242 -9.62 -13.62 5.49
N ASP A 243 -8.81 -12.62 5.19
CA ASP A 243 -8.75 -11.89 3.92
C ASP A 243 -8.64 -12.80 2.69
N ASP A 244 -7.93 -13.93 2.80
CA ASP A 244 -7.78 -14.92 1.72
C ASP A 244 -8.94 -15.94 1.62
N GLY A 245 -10.05 -15.71 2.34
CA GLY A 245 -11.26 -16.54 2.31
C GLY A 245 -11.17 -17.84 3.12
N LYS A 246 -10.07 -18.07 3.85
CA LYS A 246 -9.92 -19.23 4.73
C LYS A 246 -10.55 -18.98 6.09
N LEU A 247 -10.97 -20.07 6.73
CA LEU A 247 -11.43 -20.07 8.11
C LEU A 247 -10.25 -20.19 9.08
N LEU A 248 -10.24 -19.31 10.07
CA LEU A 248 -9.28 -19.28 11.17
C LEU A 248 -9.93 -19.76 12.45
N TYR A 249 -9.34 -20.77 13.09
CA TYR A 249 -9.79 -21.36 14.35
C TYR A 249 -8.93 -20.88 15.53
N ARG A 250 -9.54 -20.62 16.69
CA ARG A 250 -8.85 -20.10 17.90
C ARG A 250 -9.13 -20.99 19.13
N TRP A 251 -8.10 -21.39 19.89
CA TRP A 251 -8.19 -22.18 21.14
C TRP A 251 -7.16 -21.72 22.21
N GLY A 252 -7.29 -22.16 23.48
CA GLY A 252 -6.29 -21.93 24.56
C GLY A 252 -5.45 -23.19 24.87
N ASN A 253 -4.15 -23.18 25.18
CA ASN A 253 -3.28 -22.17 25.77
C ASN A 253 -2.60 -21.24 24.75
N THR A 254 -2.77 -19.94 24.99
CA THR A 254 -2.41 -18.86 24.08
C THR A 254 -1.02 -18.33 24.45
N ILE A 255 -0.04 -18.50 23.55
CA ILE A 255 1.10 -17.57 23.46
C ILE A 255 0.48 -16.19 23.23
N LYS A 256 0.81 -15.18 24.04
CA LYS A 256 0.25 -13.83 23.86
C LYS A 256 0.72 -13.26 22.51
N ARG A 257 0.10 -12.20 22.01
CA ARG A 257 0.57 -11.47 20.83
C ARG A 257 1.99 -11.00 21.18
N PRO A 258 2.99 -11.30 20.34
CA PRO A 258 4.32 -10.76 20.53
C PRO A 258 4.25 -9.23 20.60
N ASN A 259 5.09 -8.62 21.44
CA ASN A 259 5.36 -7.21 21.23
C ASN A 259 6.01 -7.05 19.86
N ASP A 260 5.63 -6.01 19.14
CA ASP A 260 6.23 -5.61 17.89
C ASP A 260 7.01 -4.31 18.09
N VAL A 261 8.25 -4.28 17.60
CA VAL A 261 9.02 -3.04 17.43
C VAL A 261 8.81 -2.56 16.01
N ARG A 262 8.34 -1.32 15.86
CA ARG A 262 8.09 -0.70 14.57
C ARG A 262 9.17 0.30 14.24
N LEU A 263 9.53 0.33 12.96
CA LEU A 263 10.37 1.36 12.39
C LEU A 263 9.71 1.97 11.18
N GLU A 264 9.96 3.25 10.95
CA GLU A 264 9.63 3.91 9.69
C GLU A 264 10.90 4.23 8.92
N ALA A 265 10.84 4.05 7.60
CA ALA A 265 11.88 4.50 6.68
C ALA A 265 11.23 5.40 5.63
N HIS A 266 11.83 6.57 5.45
CA HIS A 266 11.45 7.53 4.40
C HIS A 266 12.46 7.39 3.26
N LEU A 267 11.98 7.03 2.07
CA LEU A 267 12.79 6.89 0.86
C LEU A 267 12.36 7.94 -0.16
N GLU A 268 13.25 8.92 -0.43
CA GLU A 268 13.03 9.95 -1.45
C GLU A 268 12.61 9.35 -2.80
N THR A 269 11.66 10.00 -3.48
CA THR A 269 11.28 9.74 -4.87
C THR A 269 12.02 10.70 -5.82
N PRO A 270 12.06 10.43 -7.14
CA PRO A 270 12.69 11.36 -8.10
C PRO A 270 12.11 12.78 -8.02
N ASP A 271 12.99 13.80 -7.92
CA ASP A 271 12.59 15.21 -7.84
C ASP A 271 11.64 15.62 -8.99
N GLU A 272 11.89 15.10 -10.20
CA GLU A 272 11.10 15.36 -11.41
C GLU A 272 9.67 14.80 -11.37
N TRP A 273 9.34 13.91 -10.42
CA TRP A 273 7.95 13.50 -10.16
C TRP A 273 7.18 14.58 -9.40
N LYS A 274 7.88 15.46 -8.69
CA LYS A 274 7.31 16.55 -7.89
C LYS A 274 7.23 17.86 -8.67
N GLU A 275 7.90 17.96 -9.83
CA GLU A 275 7.91 19.13 -10.68
C GLU A 275 6.55 19.38 -11.36
N LEU A 276 6.09 20.63 -11.31
CA LEU A 276 4.91 21.10 -12.03
C LEU A 276 5.32 21.55 -13.45
N ASP A 277 4.50 21.17 -14.42
CA ASP A 277 4.57 21.73 -15.76
C ASP A 277 4.14 23.20 -15.74
N LEU A 278 5.02 24.08 -16.22
CA LEU A 278 4.83 25.53 -16.14
C LEU A 278 3.64 26.06 -16.96
N PHE A 279 3.08 25.27 -17.88
CA PHE A 279 1.96 25.69 -18.73
C PHE A 279 0.61 25.20 -18.24
N SER A 280 0.58 23.98 -17.72
CA SER A 280 -0.65 23.33 -17.26
C SER A 280 -0.81 23.36 -15.75
N SER A 281 0.24 23.71 -15.00
CA SER A 281 0.31 23.58 -13.53
C SER A 281 -0.01 22.16 -13.04
N LEU A 282 0.15 21.16 -13.91
CA LEU A 282 0.00 19.75 -13.57
C LEU A 282 1.36 19.12 -13.33
N LYS A 283 1.43 18.18 -12.40
CA LYS A 283 2.64 17.36 -12.25
C LYS A 283 2.80 16.49 -13.49
N LYS A 284 4.04 16.26 -13.87
CA LYS A 284 4.36 15.22 -14.85
C LYS A 284 4.04 13.85 -14.26
N LEU A 285 3.53 12.96 -15.10
CA LEU A 285 3.29 11.56 -14.71
C LEU A 285 4.32 10.66 -15.39
N TYR A 286 4.76 9.63 -14.68
CA TYR A 286 5.73 8.67 -15.18
C TYR A 286 5.18 7.25 -14.99
N LYS A 287 5.43 6.38 -15.97
CA LYS A 287 5.16 4.95 -15.88
C LYS A 287 6.38 4.30 -15.26
N ILE A 288 6.17 3.57 -14.17
CA ILE A 288 7.23 2.81 -13.52
C ILE A 288 7.34 1.48 -14.27
N THR A 289 8.52 1.22 -14.82
CA THR A 289 8.81 0.01 -15.61
C THR A 289 9.50 -1.07 -14.80
N SER A 290 10.17 -0.68 -13.70
CA SER A 290 10.72 -1.57 -12.68
C SER A 290 10.75 -0.83 -11.36
N ALA A 291 10.37 -1.50 -10.27
CA ALA A 291 10.59 -1.00 -8.92
C ALA A 291 10.90 -2.14 -7.95
N GLU A 292 12.02 -2.05 -7.26
CA GLU A 292 12.50 -3.04 -6.29
C GLU A 292 12.81 -2.36 -4.95
N LEU A 293 12.33 -2.93 -3.84
CA LEU A 293 12.75 -2.58 -2.48
C LEU A 293 13.73 -3.64 -1.98
N VAL A 294 14.99 -3.25 -1.80
CA VAL A 294 16.07 -4.12 -1.34
C VAL A 294 16.38 -3.82 0.10
N THR A 295 16.20 -4.77 1.00
CA THR A 295 16.48 -4.58 2.42
C THR A 295 17.53 -5.55 2.92
N HIS A 296 18.57 -5.02 3.56
CA HIS A 296 19.69 -5.77 4.12
C HIS A 296 19.45 -6.02 5.60
N HIS A 297 19.53 -7.28 6.02
CA HIS A 297 19.31 -7.67 7.41
C HIS A 297 20.08 -8.95 7.77
N THR A 298 20.01 -9.37 9.02
CA THR A 298 20.51 -10.69 9.44
C THR A 298 19.42 -11.74 9.36
N ILE A 299 19.82 -12.97 9.04
CA ILE A 299 18.99 -14.17 9.22
C ILE A 299 18.79 -14.40 10.71
N THR A 300 17.55 -14.57 11.15
CA THR A 300 17.22 -14.89 12.54
C THR A 300 17.01 -16.39 12.70
N ASN A 301 16.38 -16.83 13.78
CA ASN A 301 15.97 -18.23 13.95
C ASN A 301 14.45 -18.39 13.89
N ASN A 302 13.74 -17.39 13.37
CA ASN A 302 12.31 -17.43 13.15
C ASN A 302 12.06 -18.08 11.78
N PRO A 303 11.21 -19.12 11.67
CA PRO A 303 10.87 -19.69 10.37
C PRO A 303 10.16 -18.70 9.41
N ASN A 304 9.79 -17.51 9.89
CA ASN A 304 9.23 -16.40 9.12
C ASN A 304 10.24 -15.27 8.86
N ASP A 305 11.53 -15.55 8.72
CA ASP A 305 12.56 -14.58 8.36
C ASP A 305 12.43 -14.06 6.93
N GLN A 306 11.35 -13.32 6.65
CA GLN A 306 11.10 -12.67 5.38
C GLN A 306 10.50 -11.30 5.65
N ILE A 307 10.96 -10.30 4.90
CA ILE A 307 10.24 -9.04 4.77
C ILE A 307 9.12 -9.31 3.76
N ARG A 308 7.88 -9.37 4.24
CA ARG A 308 6.68 -9.59 3.42
C ARG A 308 5.68 -8.47 3.72
N PRO A 309 4.83 -8.09 2.76
CA PRO A 309 3.62 -7.33 3.06
C PRO A 309 2.80 -8.02 4.17
N GLU A 310 2.16 -7.22 5.02
CA GLU A 310 1.48 -7.63 6.28
C GLU A 310 0.51 -8.83 6.12
N ASP A 311 -0.02 -9.05 4.92
CA ASP A 311 -1.09 -10.01 4.61
C ASP A 311 -0.64 -11.50 4.49
N TYR A 312 0.63 -11.85 4.73
CA TYR A 312 1.20 -13.17 4.38
C TYR A 312 1.91 -13.99 5.50
N GLU A 313 1.52 -13.86 6.78
CA GLU A 313 2.16 -14.54 7.94
C GLU A 313 1.46 -15.85 8.43
N ASN A 314 2.22 -16.93 8.67
CA ASN A 314 1.80 -18.15 9.41
C ASN A 314 2.88 -18.61 10.43
N GLU A 315 2.60 -18.59 11.73
CA GLU A 315 3.62 -18.43 12.78
C GLU A 315 3.91 -19.65 13.69
N SER A 316 3.41 -20.89 13.47
CA SER A 316 3.63 -21.94 14.51
C SER A 316 3.62 -23.41 14.07
N ALA A 317 4.74 -23.97 13.57
CA ALA A 317 4.96 -25.43 13.57
C ALA A 317 6.43 -25.80 13.85
N ILE A 318 6.67 -26.88 14.60
CA ILE A 318 8.00 -27.46 14.89
C ILE A 318 8.01 -28.96 14.51
N GLY A 319 9.14 -29.52 14.02
CA GLY A 319 9.06 -30.79 13.28
C GLY A 319 10.09 -31.89 13.28
N THR A 320 9.57 -33.11 13.49
CA THR A 320 10.21 -34.40 13.14
C THR A 320 9.23 -35.59 13.09
N LEU A 321 8.84 -36.10 11.90
CA LEU A 321 7.86 -37.20 11.71
C LEU A 321 8.15 -38.45 12.57
N PRO A 322 7.19 -38.98 13.37
CA PRO A 322 7.43 -40.15 14.19
C PRO A 322 7.63 -41.42 13.36
N THR A 323 8.60 -42.25 13.75
CA THR A 323 8.79 -43.60 13.22
C THR A 323 7.61 -44.50 13.63
N TYR A 324 7.13 -45.38 12.74
CA TYR A 324 5.94 -46.22 12.99
C TYR A 324 5.95 -47.61 12.33
N GLU A 325 5.11 -48.51 12.83
CA GLU A 325 4.80 -49.83 12.27
C GLU A 325 3.31 -49.98 11.94
N VAL A 326 2.98 -50.76 10.91
CA VAL A 326 1.59 -51.04 10.50
C VAL A 326 1.15 -52.40 11.04
N ILE A 327 0.05 -52.40 11.81
CA ILE A 327 -0.49 -53.58 12.50
C ILE A 327 -1.86 -53.93 11.91
N GLU A 328 -1.95 -55.09 11.25
CA GLU A 328 -3.21 -55.63 10.76
C GLU A 328 -3.96 -56.44 11.84
N ASN A 329 -5.29 -56.38 11.80
CA ASN A 329 -6.18 -57.02 12.76
C ASN A 329 -5.85 -56.62 14.20
N TYR A 330 -5.66 -55.31 14.39
CA TYR A 330 -5.32 -54.74 15.68
C TYR A 330 -6.33 -55.20 16.75
N ASN A 331 -5.82 -55.64 17.90
CA ASN A 331 -6.61 -56.27 18.99
C ASN A 331 -7.49 -57.48 18.59
N GLY A 332 -7.21 -58.14 17.47
CA GLY A 332 -7.96 -59.30 16.98
C GLY A 332 -9.23 -58.94 16.22
N GLU A 333 -9.45 -57.66 15.92
CA GLU A 333 -10.58 -57.17 15.15
C GLU A 333 -10.32 -57.34 13.66
N THR A 334 -11.12 -58.16 12.98
CA THR A 334 -10.89 -58.49 11.58
C THR A 334 -11.15 -57.27 10.69
N GLY A 335 -10.12 -56.80 10.00
CA GLY A 335 -10.20 -55.66 9.07
C GLY A 335 -9.80 -54.30 9.65
N ARG A 336 -9.50 -54.20 10.95
CA ARG A 336 -8.94 -52.99 11.56
C ARG A 336 -7.43 -52.95 11.38
N THR A 337 -6.94 -51.91 10.71
CA THR A 337 -5.52 -51.64 10.50
C THR A 337 -5.12 -50.38 11.26
N VAL A 338 -4.04 -50.49 12.04
CA VAL A 338 -3.52 -49.41 12.88
C VAL A 338 -2.07 -49.11 12.54
N TRP A 339 -1.67 -47.85 12.54
CA TRP A 339 -0.26 -47.43 12.48
C TRP A 339 0.16 -47.03 13.89
N ALA A 340 1.23 -47.62 14.44
CA ALA A 340 1.67 -47.37 15.82
C ALA A 340 3.13 -46.89 15.83
N SER A 341 3.45 -45.86 16.62
CA SER A 341 4.81 -45.33 16.70
C SER A 341 5.81 -46.39 17.21
N THR A 342 7.05 -46.37 16.72
CA THR A 342 8.08 -47.32 17.15
C THR A 342 8.98 -46.77 18.25
N ASP A 343 9.08 -45.45 18.39
CA ASP A 343 9.94 -44.75 19.37
C ASP A 343 9.17 -43.67 20.13
N ASP A 344 9.73 -43.22 21.26
CA ASP A 344 9.23 -42.04 21.98
C ASP A 344 9.55 -40.77 21.18
N TYR A 345 8.61 -39.83 21.08
CA TYR A 345 8.81 -38.53 20.42
C TYR A 345 8.08 -37.41 21.14
N TYR A 346 8.57 -36.18 20.96
CA TYR A 346 7.96 -34.98 21.54
C TYR A 346 7.19 -34.22 20.47
N ALA A 347 6.00 -33.76 20.84
CA ALA A 347 5.12 -32.99 19.97
C ALA A 347 5.39 -31.50 19.99
N GLY A 348 4.69 -30.80 19.08
CA GLY A 348 4.81 -29.36 18.86
C GLY A 348 4.61 -28.50 20.10
N ASP A 349 3.80 -28.98 21.03
CA ASP A 349 3.44 -28.38 22.31
C ASP A 349 4.33 -28.84 23.48
N GLY A 350 5.33 -29.70 23.21
CA GLY A 350 6.21 -30.31 24.21
C GLY A 350 5.64 -31.57 24.88
N THR A 351 4.49 -32.09 24.44
CA THR A 351 3.90 -33.34 24.93
C THR A 351 4.73 -34.55 24.51
N LEU A 352 5.03 -35.46 25.44
CA LEU A 352 5.76 -36.70 25.14
C LEU A 352 4.78 -37.80 24.72
N TYR A 353 4.87 -38.23 23.46
CA TYR A 353 4.21 -39.44 22.96
C TYR A 353 5.17 -40.62 23.05
N VAL A 354 4.74 -41.69 23.71
CA VAL A 354 5.56 -42.89 23.90
C VAL A 354 5.50 -43.81 22.68
N ALA A 355 6.50 -44.68 22.52
CA ALA A 355 6.44 -45.76 21.55
C ALA A 355 5.15 -46.59 21.70
N GLY A 356 4.49 -46.89 20.59
CA GLY A 356 3.21 -47.61 20.50
C GLY A 356 1.98 -46.69 20.41
N THR A 357 2.18 -45.38 20.30
CA THR A 357 1.10 -44.41 20.07
C THR A 357 0.47 -44.64 18.71
N ILE A 358 -0.87 -44.75 18.66
CA ILE A 358 -1.58 -44.93 17.40
C ILE A 358 -1.53 -43.61 16.64
N LEU A 359 -1.16 -43.67 15.36
CA LEU A 359 -1.09 -42.53 14.44
C LEU A 359 -2.15 -42.60 13.32
N ARG A 360 -2.73 -43.79 13.11
CA ARG A 360 -3.80 -44.04 12.12
C ARG A 360 -4.62 -45.25 12.52
N ASP A 361 -5.94 -45.18 12.34
CA ASP A 361 -6.89 -46.27 12.54
C ASP A 361 -8.03 -46.25 11.51
N THR A 362 -8.17 -47.35 10.76
CA THR A 362 -9.27 -47.54 9.79
C THR A 362 -10.69 -47.51 10.36
N MET A 363 -10.88 -47.71 11.68
CA MET A 363 -12.21 -47.60 12.28
C MET A 363 -12.69 -46.16 12.44
N LEU A 364 -11.76 -45.20 12.50
CA LEU A 364 -12.07 -43.78 12.62
C LEU A 364 -12.89 -43.29 11.42
N VAL A 365 -12.57 -43.77 10.22
CA VAL A 365 -13.27 -43.49 8.96
C VAL A 365 -14.77 -43.78 9.03
N ALA A 366 -15.17 -44.84 9.74
CA ALA A 366 -16.57 -45.24 9.85
C ALA A 366 -17.37 -44.41 10.88
N ALA A 367 -16.68 -43.71 11.78
CA ALA A 367 -17.30 -42.96 12.89
C ALA A 367 -17.69 -41.52 12.51
N VAL A 368 -17.08 -40.95 11.47
CA VAL A 368 -17.23 -39.54 11.08
C VAL A 368 -18.42 -39.26 10.15
N SER A 369 -19.05 -40.32 9.62
CA SER A 369 -20.22 -40.20 8.74
C SER A 369 -21.43 -39.67 9.53
N GLY A 370 -21.95 -38.52 9.12
CA GLY A 370 -23.04 -37.79 9.76
C GLY A 370 -22.62 -36.66 10.72
N SER A 371 -21.34 -36.35 10.82
CA SER A 371 -20.79 -35.22 11.59
C SER A 371 -20.97 -33.87 10.88
N ILE A 372 -20.76 -32.74 11.58
CA ILE A 372 -20.83 -31.39 10.99
C ILE A 372 -19.93 -31.27 9.74
N PRO A 373 -18.63 -31.67 9.73
CA PRO A 373 -17.79 -31.62 8.53
C PRO A 373 -18.29 -32.45 7.33
N ASP A 374 -18.95 -33.58 7.59
CA ASP A 374 -19.62 -34.40 6.55
C ASP A 374 -20.88 -33.70 6.01
N LEU A 375 -21.56 -32.89 6.84
CA LEU A 375 -22.77 -32.13 6.48
C LEU A 375 -22.47 -30.77 5.83
N ILE A 376 -21.36 -30.11 6.18
CA ILE A 376 -20.92 -28.81 5.64
C ILE A 376 -19.85 -28.95 4.55
N GLY A 377 -19.49 -30.18 4.14
CA GLY A 377 -18.62 -30.44 2.99
C GLY A 377 -17.11 -30.21 3.22
N THR A 378 -16.66 -30.20 4.47
CA THR A 378 -15.28 -29.85 4.87
C THR A 378 -14.42 -31.04 5.31
N MET A 379 -14.83 -32.27 5.00
CA MET A 379 -14.10 -33.50 5.35
C MET A 379 -12.69 -33.51 4.76
N ALA A 380 -11.68 -33.63 5.63
CA ALA A 380 -10.29 -33.80 5.21
C ALA A 380 -10.03 -35.22 4.67
N GLU A 381 -9.26 -35.33 3.59
CA GLU A 381 -8.83 -36.63 3.01
C GLU A 381 -8.15 -37.53 4.07
N ASP A 382 -7.42 -36.94 5.02
CA ASP A 382 -6.74 -37.71 6.06
C ASP A 382 -7.69 -38.33 7.08
N LEU A 383 -8.86 -37.73 7.27
CA LEU A 383 -9.92 -38.26 8.11
C LEU A 383 -10.68 -39.39 7.41
N GLU A 384 -10.83 -39.32 6.08
CA GLU A 384 -11.29 -40.44 5.24
C GLU A 384 -10.29 -41.62 5.25
N LEU A 385 -9.01 -41.33 5.52
CA LEU A 385 -7.96 -42.34 5.65
C LEU A 385 -7.78 -42.83 7.09
N GLY A 386 -8.32 -42.13 8.10
CA GLY A 386 -8.35 -42.53 9.50
C GLY A 386 -7.12 -42.12 10.32
N PHE A 387 -6.42 -41.04 9.98
CA PHE A 387 -5.26 -40.56 10.76
C PHE A 387 -5.67 -39.94 12.11
N THR A 388 -4.87 -40.12 13.16
CA THR A 388 -5.14 -39.60 14.53
C THR A 388 -4.31 -38.34 14.83
N ASN A 389 -4.63 -37.65 15.92
CA ASN A 389 -3.98 -36.39 16.33
C ASN A 389 -2.46 -36.51 16.44
N GLU A 390 -1.99 -37.67 16.88
CA GLU A 390 -0.58 -37.96 17.13
C GLU A 390 0.26 -38.07 15.84
N TRP A 391 -0.37 -38.20 14.68
CA TRP A 391 0.31 -38.18 13.38
C TRP A 391 0.84 -36.79 13.00
N TYR A 392 0.20 -35.70 13.43
CA TYR A 392 0.41 -34.34 12.89
C TYR A 392 1.45 -33.50 13.63
N THR A 393 2.27 -34.16 14.42
CA THR A 393 3.07 -33.52 15.47
C THR A 393 4.37 -32.90 14.95
N THR A 394 4.54 -32.72 13.62
CA THR A 394 5.87 -32.59 13.01
C THR A 394 5.95 -31.86 11.64
N MET A 395 6.76 -30.79 11.49
CA MET A 395 7.16 -30.20 10.18
C MET A 395 8.63 -29.69 10.09
N ASP A 396 9.41 -30.25 9.18
CA ASP A 396 10.75 -29.78 8.76
C ASP A 396 10.61 -28.74 7.63
N ARG A 397 11.49 -27.73 7.57
CA ARG A 397 11.24 -26.47 6.86
C ARG A 397 12.45 -25.86 6.10
N GLU A 398 12.31 -25.51 4.80
CA GLU A 398 13.19 -24.58 4.04
C GLU A 398 12.42 -23.71 3.00
N PRO A 399 12.69 -22.40 2.86
CA PRO A 399 12.31 -21.60 1.68
C PRO A 399 13.52 -21.23 0.79
N PHE A 400 13.20 -20.70 -0.41
CA PHE A 400 14.00 -19.82 -1.30
C PHE A 400 14.63 -20.44 -2.58
N GLU A 401 13.93 -20.26 -3.71
CA GLU A 401 14.57 -19.99 -5.01
C GLU A 401 13.72 -18.97 -5.81
N PRO A 402 14.29 -17.84 -6.27
CA PRO A 402 13.67 -17.00 -7.30
C PRO A 402 13.80 -17.69 -8.67
N VAL A 403 12.66 -17.92 -9.35
CA VAL A 403 12.65 -18.50 -10.71
C VAL A 403 12.70 -17.39 -11.75
N LEU A 404 13.89 -17.18 -12.31
CA LEU A 404 14.11 -16.28 -13.43
C LEU A 404 13.45 -16.79 -14.71
N SER A 405 13.08 -15.86 -15.59
CA SER A 405 12.69 -16.16 -16.95
C SER A 405 13.74 -16.96 -17.70
N ALA A 406 13.29 -17.78 -18.64
CA ALA A 406 14.20 -18.61 -19.42
C ALA A 406 15.26 -17.77 -20.17
N ASP A 407 14.99 -16.47 -20.36
CA ASP A 407 15.89 -15.43 -20.86
C ASP A 407 16.50 -14.53 -19.78
N GLY A 408 16.10 -14.66 -18.51
CA GLY A 408 16.70 -13.98 -17.35
C GLY A 408 16.41 -12.49 -17.28
N THR A 409 15.36 -12.01 -17.94
CA THR A 409 15.00 -10.60 -18.05
C THR A 409 13.85 -10.20 -17.13
N GLU A 410 13.07 -11.18 -16.69
CA GLU A 410 11.94 -11.00 -15.78
C GLU A 410 11.97 -12.13 -14.75
N TYR A 411 11.33 -11.92 -13.59
CA TYR A 411 10.88 -13.04 -12.79
C TYR A 411 9.67 -13.67 -13.50
N ILE A 412 9.69 -14.97 -13.87
CA ILE A 412 8.48 -15.60 -14.46
C ILE A 412 7.49 -15.82 -13.34
N THR A 413 6.74 -14.81 -12.89
CA THR A 413 5.98 -14.96 -11.63
C THR A 413 6.90 -15.65 -10.61
N GLY A 414 8.02 -15.00 -10.25
CA GLY A 414 8.83 -15.46 -9.11
C GLY A 414 7.84 -15.77 -7.98
N PRO A 415 7.95 -16.93 -7.33
CA PRO A 415 6.78 -17.67 -6.87
C PRO A 415 5.76 -16.75 -6.19
N ARG A 416 4.60 -16.61 -6.82
CA ARG A 416 3.37 -16.35 -6.09
C ARG A 416 3.25 -17.46 -5.07
N TRP A 417 3.70 -17.25 -3.85
CA TRP A 417 3.25 -18.07 -2.74
C TRP A 417 1.90 -17.49 -2.27
N ARG A 418 0.87 -17.57 -3.13
CA ARG A 418 -0.41 -18.00 -2.57
C ARG A 418 -0.14 -19.44 -2.18
N LEU A 419 -0.06 -19.71 -0.88
CA LEU A 419 -0.47 -21.02 -0.40
C LEU A 419 -1.97 -21.15 -0.78
N LEU A 420 -2.25 -21.52 -2.03
CA LEU A 420 -3.35 -22.44 -2.22
C LEU A 420 -2.96 -23.62 -1.35
N PRO A 421 -3.84 -24.08 -0.44
CA PRO A 421 -3.64 -25.35 0.19
C PRO A 421 -3.68 -26.42 -0.91
N ASP A 422 -2.56 -26.65 -1.58
CA ASP A 422 -2.11 -28.01 -1.70
C ASP A 422 -1.42 -28.32 -0.38
N LYS A 423 -1.66 -29.53 0.09
CA LYS A 423 -1.54 -30.03 1.44
C LYS A 423 -0.17 -29.83 2.09
N TYR A 424 0.86 -29.31 1.43
CA TYR A 424 2.20 -29.10 1.98
C TYR A 424 2.98 -28.01 1.23
N GLY A 425 3.58 -27.07 1.97
CA GLY A 425 4.56 -26.11 1.46
C GLY A 425 5.84 -26.12 2.30
N GLN A 426 6.85 -26.86 1.83
CA GLN A 426 8.26 -26.51 1.65
C GLN A 426 8.93 -27.68 0.88
N ASP A 427 9.85 -27.38 -0.05
CA ASP A 427 10.17 -28.22 -1.21
C ASP A 427 10.78 -29.60 -0.89
N LEU A 428 9.92 -30.62 -0.80
CA LEU A 428 10.28 -31.99 -1.13
C LEU A 428 9.89 -32.26 -2.61
N PRO A 429 10.69 -33.02 -3.39
CA PRO A 429 10.21 -33.59 -4.66
C PRO A 429 8.89 -34.29 -4.39
N SER A 430 7.84 -33.95 -5.14
CA SER A 430 6.45 -34.38 -4.91
C SER A 430 6.37 -35.68 -4.13
N VAL A 431 5.91 -35.64 -2.87
CA VAL A 431 5.64 -36.86 -2.12
C VAL A 431 4.36 -37.45 -2.68
N THR A 432 4.48 -38.19 -3.77
CA THR A 432 3.62 -39.36 -3.90
C THR A 432 4.14 -40.32 -2.85
N ILE A 433 3.43 -40.48 -1.73
CA ILE A 433 3.68 -41.59 -0.82
C ILE A 433 3.63 -42.84 -1.69
N PRO A 434 4.73 -43.60 -1.83
CA PRO A 434 4.65 -44.85 -2.54
C PRO A 434 3.60 -45.68 -1.83
N LEU A 435 2.52 -46.02 -2.54
CA LEU A 435 1.52 -46.98 -2.04
C LEU A 435 2.19 -48.28 -1.59
N ASP A 436 3.41 -48.54 -2.08
CA ASP A 436 4.32 -49.59 -1.66
C ASP A 436 5.60 -49.02 -0.98
N PRO A 437 5.75 -49.18 0.34
CA PRO A 437 6.91 -48.67 1.10
C PRO A 437 8.25 -49.37 0.78
N SER A 438 8.27 -50.34 -0.14
CA SER A 438 9.50 -51.04 -0.55
C SER A 438 10.20 -50.44 -1.78
N ASP A 439 9.58 -49.47 -2.47
CA ASP A 439 10.22 -48.75 -3.56
C ASP A 439 11.18 -47.67 -3.02
N PRO A 440 12.42 -47.57 -3.55
CA PRO A 440 13.35 -46.53 -3.13
C PRO A 440 12.86 -45.15 -3.59
N PRO A 441 12.94 -44.11 -2.74
CA PRO A 441 12.46 -42.77 -3.07
C PRO A 441 13.24 -42.17 -4.26
N PRO A 442 12.58 -41.38 -5.13
CA PRO A 442 13.26 -40.70 -6.21
C PRO A 442 13.99 -39.45 -5.68
N VAL A 443 15.19 -39.19 -6.23
CA VAL A 443 16.12 -38.03 -6.11
C VAL A 443 17.13 -37.95 -4.94
N GLN A 444 18.23 -37.23 -5.22
CA GLN A 444 19.49 -37.08 -4.45
C GLN A 444 19.81 -35.60 -4.17
N GLU A 445 20.48 -35.40 -3.03
CA GLU A 445 20.82 -34.21 -2.24
C GLU A 445 21.82 -33.22 -2.87
N GLY A 446 21.53 -31.92 -2.76
CA GLY A 446 22.46 -30.81 -2.91
C GLY A 446 21.99 -29.63 -2.06
N GLU A 447 22.23 -29.67 -0.75
CA GLU A 447 21.79 -28.65 0.24
C GLU A 447 22.84 -27.53 0.45
N GLU A 448 22.41 -26.28 0.64
CA GLU A 448 23.22 -25.17 1.19
C GLU A 448 22.58 -24.66 2.50
N LYS A 449 23.38 -24.47 3.57
CA LYS A 449 22.90 -24.10 4.92
C LYS A 449 23.21 -22.65 5.25
N TYR A 450 22.22 -21.91 5.72
CA TYR A 450 22.41 -20.57 6.30
C TYR A 450 22.71 -20.67 7.80
N GLU A 451 23.63 -19.82 8.27
CA GLU A 451 23.95 -19.71 9.69
C GLU A 451 23.13 -18.57 10.31
N VAL A 452 22.42 -18.82 11.40
CA VAL A 452 21.71 -17.78 12.16
C VAL A 452 22.66 -16.64 12.52
N GLY A 453 22.25 -15.41 12.24
CA GLY A 453 23.05 -14.20 12.37
C GLY A 453 23.99 -13.92 11.18
N ALA A 454 23.91 -14.70 10.10
CA ALA A 454 24.52 -14.34 8.82
C ALA A 454 23.77 -13.15 8.20
N GLU A 455 24.51 -12.32 7.46
CA GLU A 455 23.95 -11.22 6.66
C GLU A 455 23.25 -11.78 5.41
N THR A 456 22.12 -11.19 5.04
CA THR A 456 21.31 -11.53 3.85
C THR A 456 20.61 -10.26 3.34
N GLN A 457 20.02 -10.34 2.17
CA GLN A 457 19.17 -9.30 1.60
C GLN A 457 17.83 -9.88 1.13
N THR A 458 16.76 -9.11 1.28
CA THR A 458 15.45 -9.40 0.70
C THR A 458 15.15 -8.38 -0.38
N VAL A 459 14.67 -8.84 -1.54
CA VAL A 459 14.22 -7.98 -2.65
C VAL A 459 12.72 -8.16 -2.85
N ILE A 460 11.97 -7.06 -2.82
CA ILE A 460 10.53 -7.03 -3.10
C ILE A 460 10.30 -6.30 -4.42
N ASN A 461 9.63 -6.95 -5.37
CA ASN A 461 9.13 -6.28 -6.56
C ASN A 461 7.87 -5.49 -6.20
N LEU A 462 7.96 -4.16 -6.19
CA LEU A 462 6.86 -3.27 -5.80
C LEU A 462 5.75 -3.19 -6.86
N LEU A 463 6.01 -3.67 -8.09
CA LEU A 463 5.01 -3.75 -9.16
C LEU A 463 4.27 -5.10 -9.20
N ASP A 464 4.67 -6.08 -8.39
CA ASP A 464 4.03 -7.41 -8.36
C ASP A 464 2.73 -7.38 -7.55
N TRP A 465 1.63 -7.09 -8.23
CA TRP A 465 0.29 -7.02 -7.66
C TRP A 465 -0.62 -8.11 -8.25
N GLU A 466 -1.72 -8.45 -7.55
CA GLU A 466 -2.69 -9.43 -8.05
C GLU A 466 -3.30 -9.00 -9.40
N THR A 467 -3.52 -7.70 -9.57
CA THR A 467 -4.00 -7.08 -10.80
C THR A 467 -2.85 -6.75 -11.74
N GLN A 468 -3.07 -6.85 -13.06
CA GLN A 468 -2.04 -6.57 -14.07
C GLN A 468 -1.49 -5.14 -13.99
N ILE A 469 -2.32 -4.15 -13.64
CA ILE A 469 -1.91 -2.77 -13.42
C ILE A 469 -1.80 -2.52 -11.91
N SER A 470 -0.56 -2.43 -11.42
CA SER A 470 -0.25 -2.08 -10.02
C SER A 470 -0.62 -0.61 -9.72
N PRO A 471 -1.11 -0.27 -8.52
CA PRO A 471 -1.20 1.12 -8.06
C PRO A 471 0.14 1.87 -8.12
N LEU A 472 1.25 1.17 -7.91
CA LEU A 472 2.63 1.70 -7.96
C LEU A 472 3.23 1.70 -9.37
N SER A 473 2.45 1.37 -10.41
CA SER A 473 2.93 1.41 -11.80
C SER A 473 2.93 2.82 -12.42
N ILE A 474 2.37 3.80 -11.73
CA ILE A 474 2.35 5.21 -12.14
C ILE A 474 2.84 6.10 -10.99
N SER A 475 3.61 7.15 -11.29
CA SER A 475 4.25 8.01 -10.28
C SER A 475 3.27 8.63 -9.29
N ALA A 476 2.04 8.90 -9.72
CA ALA A 476 0.99 9.40 -8.83
C ALA A 476 0.67 8.44 -7.68
N GLY A 477 0.81 7.11 -7.87
CA GLY A 477 0.55 6.13 -6.82
C GLY A 477 1.62 6.07 -5.72
N TRP A 478 2.73 6.79 -5.87
CA TRP A 478 3.83 6.84 -4.90
C TRP A 478 3.82 8.09 -4.03
N GLN A 479 3.02 9.09 -4.38
CA GLN A 479 3.06 10.41 -3.78
C GLN A 479 1.83 10.58 -2.88
N ASP A 480 2.02 10.56 -1.55
CA ASP A 480 0.96 10.77 -0.58
C ASP A 480 1.31 11.94 0.36
N ASN A 481 0.95 13.16 -0.03
CA ASN A 481 1.24 14.34 0.79
C ASN A 481 0.11 14.68 1.77
N SER A 482 -0.65 13.70 2.25
CA SER A 482 -1.67 13.97 3.27
C SER A 482 -1.07 14.68 4.49
N GLY A 483 0.20 14.42 4.81
CA GLY A 483 0.87 14.94 6.00
C GLY A 483 0.26 14.41 7.31
N GLU A 484 -0.63 13.42 7.18
CA GLU A 484 -1.31 12.74 8.26
C GLU A 484 -0.56 11.46 8.61
N VAL A 485 -0.95 10.86 9.73
CA VAL A 485 -0.40 9.59 10.17
C VAL A 485 -1.35 8.47 9.75
N SER A 486 -0.83 7.42 9.14
CA SER A 486 -1.62 6.26 8.76
C SER A 486 -2.24 5.61 10.00
N ILE A 487 -3.28 4.78 9.79
CA ILE A 487 -3.91 4.00 10.87
C ILE A 487 -2.92 3.11 11.65
N ASN A 488 -1.74 2.86 11.08
CA ASN A 488 -0.69 2.02 11.65
C ASN A 488 0.43 2.83 12.32
N GLY A 489 0.33 4.16 12.37
CA GLY A 489 1.33 5.04 12.99
C GLY A 489 2.49 5.43 12.07
N LEU A 490 2.37 5.22 10.75
CA LEU A 490 3.38 5.64 9.78
C LEU A 490 3.13 7.11 9.39
N ASN A 491 4.13 7.97 9.54
CA ASN A 491 4.07 9.34 9.06
C ASN A 491 4.09 9.33 7.52
N MET A 492 3.03 9.87 6.88
CA MET A 492 2.92 9.85 5.42
C MET A 492 3.46 11.16 4.83
N THR A 493 4.31 11.03 3.82
CA THR A 493 5.00 12.12 3.11
C THR A 493 4.81 12.00 1.60
N GLU A 494 5.16 13.05 0.87
CA GLU A 494 5.14 13.05 -0.61
C GLU A 494 6.11 12.08 -1.29
N ASP A 495 6.79 11.22 -0.52
CA ASP A 495 7.78 10.24 -0.94
C ASP A 495 7.34 8.81 -0.58
N PHE A 496 8.22 7.83 -0.80
CA PHE A 496 7.93 6.45 -0.48
C PHE A 496 8.23 6.15 0.99
N ASP A 497 7.19 6.13 1.82
CA ASP A 497 7.29 5.77 3.23
C ASP A 497 6.98 4.29 3.47
N VAL A 498 7.82 3.64 4.27
CA VAL A 498 7.73 2.21 4.55
C VAL A 498 7.81 1.95 6.04
N ALA A 499 6.83 1.21 6.56
CA ALA A 499 6.87 0.69 7.92
C ALA A 499 7.48 -0.72 7.97
N PHE A 500 8.45 -0.92 8.85
CA PHE A 500 9.05 -2.22 9.17
C PHE A 500 8.55 -2.71 10.52
N TYR A 501 7.96 -3.90 10.54
CA TYR A 501 7.43 -4.54 11.75
C TYR A 501 8.33 -5.70 12.15
N ILE A 502 8.98 -5.60 13.30
CA ILE A 502 9.80 -6.68 13.86
C ILE A 502 8.98 -7.33 14.97
N LYS A 503 8.65 -8.62 14.79
CA LYS A 503 7.77 -9.37 15.70
C LYS A 503 8.45 -10.58 16.29
N GLY A 504 8.29 -10.74 17.61
CA GLY A 504 8.44 -12.02 18.31
C GLY A 504 9.83 -12.61 18.40
N ASP A 505 10.89 -11.90 17.99
CA ASP A 505 12.25 -12.42 18.13
C ASP A 505 12.97 -11.85 19.37
N ILE A 506 13.08 -12.71 20.38
CA ILE A 506 13.84 -12.42 21.60
C ILE A 506 15.34 -12.35 21.30
N LYS A 507 15.80 -13.06 20.26
CA LYS A 507 17.20 -12.97 19.83
C LYS A 507 17.40 -11.68 19.03
N PRO A 508 18.53 -10.99 19.24
CA PRO A 508 18.78 -9.78 18.47
C PRO A 508 18.90 -10.06 16.97
N ALA A 509 18.13 -9.33 16.17
CA ALA A 509 18.24 -9.24 14.72
C ALA A 509 18.79 -7.85 14.33
N SER A 510 19.60 -7.79 13.28
CA SER A 510 20.10 -6.52 12.75
C SER A 510 19.40 -6.17 11.44
N LEU A 511 18.96 -4.93 11.33
CA LEU A 511 18.43 -4.32 10.12
C LEU A 511 19.41 -3.22 9.69
N TYR A 512 19.97 -3.33 8.50
CA TYR A 512 21.09 -2.47 8.08
C TYR A 512 20.61 -1.28 7.27
N SER A 513 20.02 -1.54 6.11
CA SER A 513 19.53 -0.52 5.19
C SER A 513 18.40 -1.05 4.33
N THR A 514 17.61 -0.13 3.79
CA THR A 514 16.65 -0.42 2.73
C THR A 514 16.89 0.52 1.56
N GLU A 515 16.76 0.02 0.34
CA GLU A 515 17.07 0.70 -0.90
C GLU A 515 15.91 0.58 -1.87
N LEU A 516 15.44 1.71 -2.38
CA LEU A 516 14.45 1.77 -3.46
C LEU A 516 15.19 1.91 -4.79
N LEU A 517 14.96 0.97 -5.72
CA LEU A 517 15.52 0.97 -7.08
C LEU A 517 14.39 1.12 -8.09
N VAL A 518 14.42 2.14 -8.95
CA VAL A 518 13.30 2.45 -9.87
C VAL A 518 13.78 2.78 -11.27
N ASP A 519 13.13 2.20 -12.27
CA ASP A 519 13.17 2.62 -13.69
C ASP A 519 11.82 3.18 -14.10
N TYR A 520 11.82 4.28 -14.84
CA TYR A 520 10.58 4.95 -15.22
C TYR A 520 10.70 5.71 -16.53
N GLU A 521 9.55 5.91 -17.19
CA GLU A 521 9.44 6.68 -18.42
C GLU A 521 8.34 7.73 -18.33
N GLU A 522 8.58 8.94 -18.86
CA GLU A 522 7.60 10.03 -18.85
C GLU A 522 6.37 9.67 -19.70
N ILE A 523 5.19 9.83 -19.11
CA ILE A 523 3.90 9.61 -19.78
C ILE A 523 3.47 10.91 -20.46
N GLN A 524 3.07 10.80 -21.73
CA GLN A 524 2.51 11.94 -22.45
C GLN A 524 1.11 12.28 -21.92
N ILE A 525 0.93 13.52 -21.45
CA ILE A 525 -0.38 14.08 -21.09
C ILE A 525 -1.00 14.75 -22.32
N TYR A 526 -2.23 14.38 -22.66
CA TYR A 526 -2.93 14.89 -23.84
C TYR A 526 -3.93 16.00 -23.48
N ALA A 527 -3.94 17.05 -24.29
CA ALA A 527 -4.86 18.17 -24.17
C ALA A 527 -6.34 17.75 -24.34
N SER A 528 -7.25 18.60 -23.86
CA SER A 528 -8.68 18.32 -23.89
C SER A 528 -9.20 18.14 -25.32
N GLY A 529 -10.12 17.18 -25.51
CA GLY A 529 -10.72 16.89 -26.82
C GLY A 529 -9.85 16.05 -27.76
N ALA A 530 -8.67 15.62 -27.31
CA ALA A 530 -7.79 14.76 -28.11
C ALA A 530 -8.33 13.33 -28.19
N ALA A 531 -8.15 12.70 -29.35
CA ALA A 531 -8.30 11.27 -29.53
C ALA A 531 -6.95 10.58 -29.25
N ILE A 532 -6.95 9.67 -28.29
CA ILE A 532 -5.75 9.03 -27.71
C ILE A 532 -5.87 7.54 -28.00
N VAL A 533 -4.87 6.99 -28.69
CA VAL A 533 -4.88 5.61 -29.17
C VAL A 533 -3.64 4.91 -28.68
N GLY A 534 -3.84 3.87 -27.89
CA GLY A 534 -2.81 2.94 -27.43
C GLY A 534 -2.41 1.94 -28.52
N THR A 535 -1.76 0.88 -28.08
CA THR A 535 -1.06 -0.10 -28.88
C THR A 535 -1.71 -1.48 -28.69
N ALA A 536 -0.91 -2.53 -28.56
CA ALA A 536 -1.37 -3.88 -28.24
C ALA A 536 -0.63 -4.43 -27.01
N ALA A 537 -0.01 -3.53 -26.25
CA ALA A 537 0.70 -3.76 -25.02
C ALA A 537 0.02 -2.91 -23.93
N ASP A 538 0.43 -3.07 -22.67
CA ASP A 538 -0.17 -2.34 -21.55
C ASP A 538 0.16 -0.83 -21.64
N ASP A 539 -0.85 -0.02 -21.98
CA ASP A 539 -0.71 1.41 -22.25
C ASP A 539 -1.23 2.30 -21.10
N TYR A 540 -0.58 3.44 -20.91
CA TYR A 540 -0.89 4.42 -19.87
C TYR A 540 -1.34 5.70 -20.57
N LEU A 541 -2.65 5.88 -20.70
CA LEU A 541 -3.25 6.92 -21.53
C LEU A 541 -3.83 8.02 -20.63
N VAL A 542 -3.23 9.20 -20.68
CA VAL A 542 -3.59 10.33 -19.79
C VAL A 542 -4.17 11.49 -20.58
N GLY A 543 -5.38 11.91 -20.23
CA GLY A 543 -6.06 13.05 -20.86
C GLY A 543 -6.65 14.02 -19.83
N VAL A 544 -6.61 15.31 -20.15
CA VAL A 544 -7.09 16.39 -19.24
C VAL A 544 -8.60 16.69 -19.34
N GLY A 545 -9.35 15.99 -20.21
CA GLY A 545 -10.83 16.04 -20.27
C GLY A 545 -11.43 16.08 -21.69
N LEU A 546 -12.69 15.71 -21.87
CA LEU A 546 -13.33 15.51 -23.20
C LEU A 546 -12.55 14.59 -24.16
N ASN A 547 -11.70 13.71 -23.64
CA ASN A 547 -10.85 12.86 -24.48
C ASN A 547 -11.61 11.65 -24.99
N GLU A 548 -11.20 11.13 -26.14
CA GLU A 548 -11.66 9.82 -26.65
C GLU A 548 -10.47 8.86 -26.59
N PHE A 549 -10.60 7.79 -25.80
CA PHE A 549 -9.56 6.80 -25.58
C PHE A 549 -9.86 5.50 -26.34
N THR A 550 -8.82 4.90 -26.91
CA THR A 550 -8.84 3.53 -27.45
C THR A 550 -7.57 2.84 -26.99
N GLY A 551 -7.67 1.89 -26.08
CA GLY A 551 -6.52 1.20 -25.48
C GLY A 551 -5.88 0.21 -26.46
N GLY A 552 -6.70 -0.63 -27.07
CA GLY A 552 -6.28 -1.68 -27.98
C GLY A 552 -6.36 -3.06 -27.34
N ALA A 553 -5.22 -3.71 -27.14
CA ALA A 553 -5.13 -4.99 -26.43
C ALA A 553 -4.05 -4.87 -25.37
N GLY A 554 -4.13 -5.65 -24.31
CA GLY A 554 -3.27 -5.45 -23.13
C GLY A 554 -4.12 -5.00 -21.95
N ALA A 555 -3.48 -4.77 -20.81
CA ALA A 555 -4.10 -4.13 -19.66
C ALA A 555 -3.81 -2.64 -19.71
N ASP A 556 -4.83 -1.84 -20.02
CA ASP A 556 -4.68 -0.40 -20.25
C ASP A 556 -5.16 0.43 -19.05
N LEU A 557 -4.39 1.45 -18.70
CA LEU A 557 -4.77 2.47 -17.70
C LEU A 557 -5.27 3.73 -18.42
N PHE A 558 -6.55 4.05 -18.24
CA PHE A 558 -7.16 5.28 -18.76
C PHE A 558 -7.27 6.32 -17.65
N VAL A 559 -6.36 7.29 -17.59
CA VAL A 559 -6.43 8.39 -16.63
C VAL A 559 -7.35 9.48 -17.17
N LEU A 560 -8.45 9.69 -16.45
CA LEU A 560 -9.58 10.50 -16.90
C LEU A 560 -9.50 11.92 -16.34
N SER A 561 -9.64 12.92 -17.20
CA SER A 561 -9.77 14.33 -16.80
C SER A 561 -8.67 14.82 -15.84
N TYR A 562 -7.43 14.37 -16.01
CA TYR A 562 -6.32 14.75 -15.13
C TYR A 562 -6.19 16.27 -15.04
N GLY A 563 -6.07 16.82 -13.83
CA GLY A 563 -6.02 18.26 -13.59
C GLY A 563 -7.35 18.93 -13.30
N THR A 564 -8.36 18.17 -12.82
CA THR A 564 -9.62 18.75 -12.32
C THR A 564 -9.41 19.74 -11.17
N THR A 565 -8.25 19.69 -10.53
CA THR A 565 -7.78 20.56 -9.44
C THR A 565 -7.73 22.05 -9.78
N LEU A 566 -7.58 22.41 -11.06
CA LEU A 566 -7.32 23.80 -11.46
C LEU A 566 -8.55 24.55 -11.99
N THR A 567 -9.62 23.83 -12.35
CA THR A 567 -10.75 24.43 -13.09
C THR A 567 -12.12 24.17 -12.47
N ASP A 568 -12.24 23.27 -11.50
CA ASP A 568 -13.51 22.75 -10.94
C ASP A 568 -14.50 22.22 -12.00
N VAL A 569 -14.03 22.02 -13.24
CA VAL A 569 -14.88 21.62 -14.37
C VAL A 569 -14.42 20.27 -14.88
N ILE A 570 -15.15 19.24 -14.48
CA ILE A 570 -14.99 17.90 -15.05
C ILE A 570 -15.68 17.88 -16.40
N THR A 571 -14.94 17.40 -17.40
CA THR A 571 -15.50 17.15 -18.71
C THR A 571 -15.35 15.68 -19.11
N ALA A 572 -16.49 15.01 -19.22
CA ALA A 572 -16.54 13.57 -19.42
C ALA A 572 -15.75 13.11 -20.66
N SER A 573 -14.89 12.11 -20.46
CA SER A 573 -14.17 11.43 -21.53
C SER A 573 -14.92 10.18 -21.99
N VAL A 574 -14.54 9.63 -23.15
CA VAL A 574 -15.13 8.42 -23.73
C VAL A 574 -14.05 7.37 -23.87
N VAL A 575 -14.30 6.14 -23.39
CA VAL A 575 -13.40 4.99 -23.61
C VAL A 575 -14.11 4.02 -24.54
N VAL A 576 -13.47 3.66 -25.66
CA VAL A 576 -14.14 2.99 -26.77
C VAL A 576 -14.12 1.46 -26.66
N ASP A 577 -13.10 0.90 -26.00
CA ASP A 577 -12.79 -0.54 -26.02
C ASP A 577 -12.42 -1.13 -24.65
N PHE A 578 -12.90 -0.51 -23.56
CA PHE A 578 -12.61 -0.94 -22.19
C PHE A 578 -12.96 -2.43 -21.95
N GLU A 579 -11.97 -3.23 -21.57
CA GLU A 579 -12.08 -4.64 -21.20
C GLU A 579 -12.17 -4.79 -19.68
N VAL A 580 -13.34 -5.21 -19.22
CA VAL A 580 -13.65 -5.39 -17.80
C VAL A 580 -12.78 -6.48 -17.16
N GLY A 581 -12.10 -6.15 -16.07
CA GLY A 581 -11.20 -7.05 -15.33
C GLY A 581 -9.79 -7.15 -15.92
N VAL A 582 -9.50 -6.36 -16.96
CA VAL A 582 -8.18 -6.25 -17.60
C VAL A 582 -7.71 -4.79 -17.52
N ASP A 583 -8.56 -3.86 -17.97
CA ASP A 583 -8.29 -2.42 -17.98
C ASP A 583 -8.68 -1.73 -16.67
N LYS A 584 -8.05 -0.58 -16.39
CA LYS A 584 -8.36 0.27 -15.24
C LYS A 584 -8.66 1.71 -15.61
N LEU A 585 -9.50 2.36 -14.81
CA LEU A 585 -9.76 3.78 -14.86
C LEU A 585 -8.95 4.51 -13.78
N GLY A 586 -8.14 5.48 -14.18
CA GLY A 586 -7.43 6.37 -13.27
C GLY A 586 -8.27 7.59 -12.92
N LEU A 587 -8.67 7.70 -11.65
CA LEU A 587 -9.26 8.90 -11.05
C LEU A 587 -8.15 9.62 -10.26
N ILE A 588 -7.28 10.31 -11.00
CA ILE A 588 -6.06 10.92 -10.45
C ILE A 588 -6.24 12.44 -10.34
N GLY A 589 -6.05 13.01 -9.15
CA GLY A 589 -6.19 14.46 -8.91
C GLY A 589 -7.63 14.96 -9.00
N PHE A 590 -8.54 14.28 -8.29
CA PHE A 590 -9.96 14.62 -8.14
C PHE A 590 -10.30 15.27 -6.78
N ASP A 591 -9.28 15.54 -5.98
CA ASP A 591 -9.29 16.14 -4.65
C ASP A 591 -9.87 17.57 -4.60
N SER A 592 -9.99 18.28 -5.73
CA SER A 592 -10.73 19.56 -5.77
C SER A 592 -12.24 19.41 -5.62
N LEU A 593 -12.78 18.21 -5.83
CA LEU A 593 -14.19 17.96 -5.58
C LEU A 593 -14.40 17.91 -4.07
N ALA A 594 -15.10 18.93 -3.55
CA ALA A 594 -15.23 19.18 -2.12
C ALA A 594 -15.73 18.00 -1.26
N ASP A 595 -16.45 17.05 -1.85
CA ASP A 595 -16.95 15.86 -1.14
C ASP A 595 -16.16 14.58 -1.48
N PHE A 596 -15.31 14.56 -2.52
CA PHE A 596 -14.54 13.37 -2.94
C PHE A 596 -13.14 13.35 -2.30
N ASP A 597 -13.08 12.84 -1.07
CA ASP A 597 -11.84 12.64 -0.33
C ASP A 597 -11.21 11.29 -0.70
N ILE A 598 -10.10 11.33 -1.43
CA ILE A 598 -9.37 10.15 -1.90
C ILE A 598 -8.59 9.44 -0.79
N ASP A 599 -8.28 10.13 0.31
CA ASP A 599 -7.54 9.58 1.45
C ASP A 599 -8.46 8.74 2.36
N LEU A 600 -9.78 8.87 2.15
CA LEU A 600 -10.83 8.08 2.78
C LEU A 600 -11.46 7.13 1.74
N PRO A 601 -10.81 6.00 1.39
CA PRO A 601 -11.21 5.17 0.26
C PRO A 601 -12.64 4.61 0.34
N VAL A 602 -13.18 4.39 1.54
CA VAL A 602 -14.57 3.96 1.74
C VAL A 602 -15.56 5.08 1.42
N GLU A 603 -15.21 6.33 1.73
CA GLU A 603 -16.04 7.50 1.44
C GLU A 603 -15.92 7.89 -0.05
N ALA A 604 -14.71 7.86 -0.62
CA ALA A 604 -14.48 8.01 -2.06
C ALA A 604 -15.29 6.99 -2.87
N ALA A 605 -15.24 5.70 -2.50
CA ALA A 605 -15.96 4.63 -3.17
C ALA A 605 -17.47 4.90 -3.24
N ALA A 606 -18.05 5.49 -2.19
CA ALA A 606 -19.48 5.78 -2.11
C ALA A 606 -19.92 6.90 -3.08
N LEU A 607 -18.99 7.74 -3.54
CA LEU A 607 -19.25 8.87 -4.44
C LEU A 607 -19.02 8.53 -5.90
N ILE A 608 -18.41 7.39 -6.20
CA ILE A 608 -18.33 6.84 -7.54
C ILE A 608 -19.66 6.16 -7.85
N VAL A 609 -20.36 6.63 -8.89
CA VAL A 609 -21.68 6.15 -9.28
C VAL A 609 -21.65 5.66 -10.72
N GLN A 610 -22.19 4.46 -10.92
CA GLN A 610 -22.31 3.85 -12.23
C GLN A 610 -23.75 3.96 -12.75
N GLY A 611 -23.90 4.33 -14.02
CA GLY A 611 -25.18 4.37 -14.72
C GLY A 611 -25.10 3.64 -16.05
N VAL A 612 -26.20 3.09 -16.54
CA VAL A 612 -26.27 2.47 -17.87
C VAL A 612 -27.07 3.36 -18.81
N SER A 613 -26.50 3.69 -19.97
CA SER A 613 -27.16 4.47 -21.02
C SER A 613 -27.09 3.72 -22.35
N GLY A 614 -28.10 2.89 -22.63
CA GLY A 614 -28.09 2.05 -23.84
C GLY A 614 -27.21 0.82 -23.62
N ASP A 615 -26.20 0.65 -24.46
CA ASP A 615 -25.19 -0.42 -24.34
C ASP A 615 -23.88 0.08 -23.68
N ASP A 616 -23.89 1.32 -23.16
CA ASP A 616 -22.72 1.99 -22.58
C ASP A 616 -22.86 2.14 -21.06
N LEU A 617 -21.71 2.11 -20.38
CA LEU A 617 -21.58 2.37 -18.94
C LEU A 617 -21.11 3.81 -18.73
N THR A 618 -21.72 4.50 -17.79
CA THR A 618 -21.37 5.86 -17.41
C THR A 618 -20.82 5.87 -15.99
N ILE A 619 -19.69 6.53 -15.79
CA ILE A 619 -19.04 6.69 -14.49
C ILE A 619 -19.15 8.15 -14.08
N SER A 620 -19.74 8.39 -12.92
CA SER A 620 -19.82 9.71 -12.31
C SER A 620 -19.10 9.72 -10.98
N VAL A 621 -18.47 10.83 -10.62
CA VAL A 621 -17.82 11.08 -9.33
C VAL A 621 -18.47 12.32 -8.74
N ASP A 622 -18.98 12.22 -7.52
CA ASP A 622 -19.74 13.29 -6.85
C ASP A 622 -20.85 13.90 -7.75
N GLY A 623 -21.57 13.01 -8.45
CA GLY A 623 -22.65 13.39 -9.36
C GLY A 623 -22.21 14.07 -10.67
N GLN A 624 -20.91 14.30 -10.89
CA GLN A 624 -20.36 14.78 -12.17
C GLN A 624 -20.01 13.60 -13.06
N LEU A 625 -20.43 13.61 -14.32
CA LEU A 625 -20.07 12.58 -15.28
C LEU A 625 -18.59 12.70 -15.66
N VAL A 626 -17.80 11.64 -15.42
CA VAL A 626 -16.35 11.61 -15.68
C VAL A 626 -16.01 10.78 -16.90
N ALA A 627 -16.70 9.67 -17.12
CA ALA A 627 -16.46 8.80 -18.27
C ALA A 627 -17.72 8.14 -18.82
N THR A 628 -17.70 7.84 -20.11
CA THR A 628 -18.60 6.89 -20.78
C THR A 628 -17.77 5.79 -21.42
N LEU A 629 -17.99 4.54 -21.01
CA LEU A 629 -17.35 3.35 -21.56
C LEU A 629 -18.30 2.73 -22.59
N THR A 630 -17.96 2.84 -23.87
CA THR A 630 -18.86 2.43 -24.94
C THR A 630 -18.91 0.92 -25.10
N GLY A 631 -20.10 0.35 -25.24
CA GLY A 631 -20.28 -1.10 -25.40
C GLY A 631 -20.04 -1.94 -24.13
N VAL A 632 -19.75 -1.29 -23.00
CA VAL A 632 -19.66 -1.93 -21.69
C VAL A 632 -21.02 -1.80 -21.00
N ALA A 633 -21.69 -2.92 -20.72
CA ALA A 633 -22.98 -2.91 -20.02
C ALA A 633 -22.91 -3.49 -18.59
N ALA A 634 -21.76 -4.05 -18.20
CA ALA A 634 -21.52 -4.61 -16.88
C ALA A 634 -21.05 -3.51 -15.91
N ALA A 635 -21.47 -3.59 -14.64
CA ALA A 635 -20.95 -2.72 -13.60
C ALA A 635 -19.52 -3.15 -13.22
N LEU A 636 -18.70 -2.18 -12.81
CA LEU A 636 -17.32 -2.32 -12.35
C LEU A 636 -17.19 -2.52 -10.82
N GLY A 637 -18.25 -2.99 -10.16
CA GLY A 637 -18.21 -3.32 -8.72
C GLY A 637 -17.89 -2.16 -7.77
N VAL A 638 -18.74 -1.13 -7.75
CA VAL A 638 -18.58 0.07 -6.88
C VAL A 638 -19.70 0.10 -5.82
N GLY A 639 -19.37 0.21 -4.53
CA GLY A 639 -20.35 0.34 -3.44
C GLY A 639 -19.77 0.18 -2.02
N ALA A 640 -20.52 0.61 -1.00
CA ALA A 640 -20.14 0.57 0.43
C ALA A 640 -20.20 -0.83 1.07
N THR A 641 -20.70 -1.82 0.34
CA THR A 641 -20.64 -3.24 0.67
C THR A 641 -20.08 -3.93 -0.55
N LEU A 642 -18.84 -4.38 -0.46
CA LEU A 642 -18.34 -5.42 -1.36
C LEU A 642 -19.11 -6.69 -0.96
N ASP A 643 -20.24 -6.92 -1.63
CA ASP A 643 -20.88 -8.23 -1.57
C ASP A 643 -19.89 -9.21 -2.18
N ALA A 644 -19.47 -10.23 -1.42
CA ALA A 644 -18.58 -11.19 -2.02
C ALA A 644 -19.29 -11.81 -3.25
N GLY A 645 -18.48 -12.08 -4.27
CA GLY A 645 -18.90 -12.72 -5.51
C GLY A 645 -19.74 -11.94 -6.52
N GLU A 646 -20.30 -10.76 -6.25
CA GLU A 646 -20.68 -9.87 -7.37
C GLU A 646 -19.39 -9.27 -7.95
N GLY A 647 -18.99 -9.80 -9.11
CA GLY A 647 -17.67 -9.60 -9.70
C GLY A 647 -17.17 -8.15 -9.77
N LEU A 648 -15.86 -8.05 -9.51
CA LEU A 648 -14.93 -6.91 -9.53
C LEU A 648 -14.90 -6.10 -8.24
N SER A 649 -13.71 -6.02 -7.65
CA SER A 649 -13.40 -5.05 -6.59
C SER A 649 -13.23 -3.66 -7.20
N LEU A 650 -13.51 -2.60 -6.43
CA LEU A 650 -13.13 -1.23 -6.78
C LEU A 650 -11.65 -1.16 -7.17
N LEU A 651 -10.79 -1.91 -6.47
CA LEU A 651 -9.34 -1.99 -6.70
C LEU A 651 -8.98 -2.68 -8.02
N ASP A 652 -9.86 -3.51 -8.56
CA ASP A 652 -9.66 -4.19 -9.85
C ASP A 652 -9.90 -3.25 -11.03
N SER A 653 -10.80 -2.28 -10.87
CA SER A 653 -11.28 -1.43 -11.96
C SER A 653 -10.80 0.03 -11.88
N PHE A 654 -10.36 0.48 -10.71
CA PHE A 654 -9.97 1.87 -10.48
C PHE A 654 -8.58 2.00 -9.85
N ILE A 655 -7.86 3.04 -10.26
CA ILE A 655 -6.75 3.63 -9.50
C ILE A 655 -7.22 4.99 -9.04
N ILE A 656 -7.31 5.18 -7.73
CA ILE A 656 -7.74 6.43 -7.10
C ILE A 656 -6.56 6.92 -6.29
N THR A 657 -6.02 8.08 -6.65
CA THR A 657 -4.86 8.65 -5.98
C THR A 657 -4.79 10.14 -6.29
N ASN A 658 -4.02 10.86 -5.48
CA ASN A 658 -3.79 12.27 -5.66
C ASN A 658 -2.28 12.46 -5.59
N PRO A 659 -1.62 12.98 -6.65
CA PRO A 659 -0.20 13.30 -6.59
C PRO A 659 0.05 14.57 -5.75
N SER A 660 -0.70 14.78 -4.67
CA SER A 660 -0.82 15.98 -3.83
C SER A 660 -1.29 17.25 -4.52
N GLU A 661 -1.64 18.28 -3.72
CA GLU A 661 -1.96 19.61 -4.25
C GLU A 661 -0.89 20.00 -5.27
N GLY A 662 -1.34 20.24 -6.51
CA GLY A 662 -0.56 21.07 -7.42
C GLY A 662 -0.41 22.39 -6.70
N VAL A 663 0.76 22.61 -6.12
CA VAL A 663 1.10 23.84 -5.42
C VAL A 663 0.69 24.96 -6.37
N ASP A 664 -0.38 25.70 -6.02
CA ASP A 664 -0.57 27.06 -6.51
C ASP A 664 0.82 27.68 -6.35
N PRO A 665 1.55 28.03 -7.43
CA PRO A 665 2.99 28.30 -7.35
C PRO A 665 3.34 29.53 -6.47
N GLY A 666 2.37 30.03 -5.71
CA GLY A 666 2.25 31.43 -5.36
C GLY A 666 2.22 32.26 -6.64
N PRO A 667 2.21 33.59 -6.53
CA PRO A 667 2.77 34.38 -7.61
C PRO A 667 4.19 33.88 -7.85
N VAL A 668 4.43 33.30 -9.03
CA VAL A 668 5.77 33.00 -9.52
C VAL A 668 6.53 34.33 -9.41
N GLU A 669 7.62 34.37 -8.64
CA GLU A 669 8.44 35.59 -8.58
C GLU A 669 8.84 35.92 -10.02
N PRO A 670 8.48 37.11 -10.54
CA PRO A 670 8.58 37.35 -11.97
C PRO A 670 10.04 37.30 -12.41
N ASN A 671 10.27 36.69 -13.56
CA ASN A 671 11.61 36.50 -14.11
C ASN A 671 12.19 37.86 -14.54
N VAL A 672 13.30 38.28 -13.93
CA VAL A 672 13.94 39.56 -14.27
C VAL A 672 14.93 39.39 -15.42
N ILE A 673 14.61 39.94 -16.59
CA ILE A 673 15.45 39.95 -17.78
C ILE A 673 15.98 41.37 -18.01
N THR A 674 17.29 41.54 -18.00
CA THR A 674 17.94 42.85 -18.18
C THR A 674 18.86 42.84 -19.39
N GLY A 675 18.58 43.72 -20.35
CA GLY A 675 19.41 44.02 -21.50
C GLY A 675 20.64 44.85 -21.16
N THR A 676 21.18 45.55 -22.15
CA THR A 676 22.38 46.38 -22.02
C THR A 676 22.18 47.77 -22.62
N SER A 677 23.28 48.45 -22.96
CA SER A 677 23.21 49.77 -23.61
C SER A 677 23.29 49.67 -25.16
N ALA A 678 23.06 48.49 -25.71
CA ALA A 678 23.11 48.19 -27.13
C ALA A 678 21.73 47.80 -27.65
N SER A 679 21.50 47.94 -28.95
CA SER A 679 20.25 47.45 -29.56
C SER A 679 20.21 45.92 -29.57
N GLU A 680 19.19 45.35 -28.95
CA GLU A 680 19.07 43.93 -28.63
C GLU A 680 17.72 43.33 -29.06
N THR A 681 17.64 42.01 -29.00
CA THR A 681 16.39 41.27 -29.07
C THR A 681 16.28 40.47 -27.78
N LEU A 682 15.33 40.83 -26.94
CA LEU A 682 15.03 40.21 -25.66
C LEU A 682 13.78 39.36 -25.83
N THR A 683 13.79 38.18 -25.24
CA THR A 683 12.66 37.25 -25.27
C THR A 683 12.44 36.74 -23.86
N GLY A 684 11.22 36.94 -23.37
CA GLY A 684 10.69 36.45 -22.12
C GLY A 684 10.50 34.94 -22.09
N THR A 685 9.91 34.48 -21.01
CA THR A 685 9.51 33.10 -20.77
C THR A 685 8.03 32.95 -21.08
N THR A 686 7.33 31.99 -20.49
CA THR A 686 5.89 31.79 -20.72
C THR A 686 5.08 31.97 -19.44
N GLY A 687 5.72 32.53 -18.41
CA GLY A 687 5.07 33.08 -17.23
C GLY A 687 5.61 34.49 -16.96
N ASP A 688 5.11 35.13 -15.91
CA ASP A 688 5.31 36.56 -15.62
C ASP A 688 6.80 36.97 -15.63
N ASP A 689 7.14 37.92 -16.49
CA ASP A 689 8.49 38.48 -16.61
C ASP A 689 8.52 39.98 -16.26
N ILE A 690 9.69 40.44 -15.80
CA ILE A 690 10.04 41.87 -15.79
C ILE A 690 11.21 42.06 -16.75
N ILE A 691 10.98 42.77 -17.85
CA ILE A 691 11.96 42.93 -18.93
C ILE A 691 12.41 44.39 -19.06
N TYR A 692 13.71 44.62 -18.84
CA TYR A 692 14.37 45.93 -18.99
C TYR A 692 15.27 45.96 -20.23
N GLY A 693 14.90 46.74 -21.25
CA GLY A 693 15.72 47.02 -22.44
C GLY A 693 16.91 47.95 -22.17
N LEU A 694 16.79 48.82 -21.16
CA LEU A 694 17.77 49.82 -20.73
C LEU A 694 18.08 50.92 -21.75
N ALA A 695 19.04 50.75 -22.66
CA ALA A 695 19.33 51.78 -23.65
C ALA A 695 19.64 51.14 -24.98
N GLY A 696 19.03 51.59 -26.06
CA GLY A 696 19.11 50.79 -27.27
C GLY A 696 18.08 51.16 -28.31
N ASN A 697 17.79 50.20 -29.17
CA ASN A 697 16.61 50.22 -30.04
C ASN A 697 16.20 48.76 -30.11
N ASP A 698 15.42 48.35 -29.15
CA ASP A 698 15.28 46.97 -28.74
C ASP A 698 14.03 46.34 -29.35
N TYR A 699 14.06 45.03 -29.44
CA TYR A 699 12.91 44.20 -29.79
C TYR A 699 12.65 43.30 -28.58
N ILE A 700 11.56 43.57 -27.86
CA ILE A 700 11.20 42.86 -26.63
C ILE A 700 9.95 42.03 -26.89
N TYR A 701 10.06 40.72 -26.70
CA TYR A 701 8.97 39.76 -26.82
C TYR A 701 8.76 39.07 -25.47
N ALA A 702 7.77 39.46 -24.67
CA ALA A 702 7.57 38.89 -23.35
C ALA A 702 6.91 37.50 -23.39
N LEU A 703 6.09 37.26 -24.42
CA LEU A 703 5.41 36.00 -24.74
C LEU A 703 4.13 35.82 -23.93
N ALA A 704 4.01 34.87 -23.01
CA ALA A 704 2.77 34.64 -22.27
C ALA A 704 3.04 34.84 -20.77
N GLY A 705 2.04 35.27 -20.02
CA GLY A 705 2.19 35.69 -18.62
C GLY A 705 1.79 37.15 -18.43
N ASP A 706 1.66 37.59 -17.18
CA ASP A 706 1.39 38.99 -16.85
C ASP A 706 2.72 39.74 -16.74
N ASP A 707 3.14 40.40 -17.83
CA ASP A 707 4.51 40.89 -17.98
C ASP A 707 4.66 42.40 -17.72
N VAL A 708 5.81 42.82 -17.18
CA VAL A 708 6.21 44.24 -17.09
C VAL A 708 7.31 44.55 -18.10
N LEU A 709 7.03 45.40 -19.08
CA LEU A 709 7.97 45.75 -20.16
C LEU A 709 8.43 47.21 -20.06
N ASP A 710 9.72 47.40 -19.76
CA ASP A 710 10.41 48.68 -19.86
C ASP A 710 11.41 48.66 -21.03
N GLY A 711 11.07 49.35 -22.11
CA GLY A 711 11.97 49.51 -23.27
C GLY A 711 13.25 50.29 -22.93
N GLY A 712 13.23 51.09 -21.87
CA GLY A 712 14.31 52.00 -21.53
C GLY A 712 14.47 53.12 -22.56
N ALA A 713 15.65 53.74 -22.65
CA ALA A 713 15.90 54.84 -23.57
C ALA A 713 16.18 54.36 -25.00
N GLY A 714 15.30 54.68 -25.95
CA GLY A 714 15.56 54.20 -27.31
C GLY A 714 14.46 54.46 -28.30
N LEU A 715 14.51 53.68 -29.38
CA LEU A 715 13.35 53.41 -30.21
C LEU A 715 13.07 51.92 -30.14
N ASP A 716 12.13 51.56 -29.27
CA ASP A 716 11.93 50.18 -28.86
C ASP A 716 10.62 49.63 -29.42
N ARG A 717 10.55 48.30 -29.56
CA ARG A 717 9.38 47.57 -30.02
C ARG A 717 9.01 46.54 -28.97
N LEU A 718 7.87 46.75 -28.34
CA LEU A 718 7.39 45.97 -27.22
C LEU A 718 6.22 45.10 -27.67
N TYR A 719 6.34 43.81 -27.41
CA TYR A 719 5.31 42.80 -27.61
C TYR A 719 5.13 42.12 -26.25
N GLY A 720 4.02 42.38 -25.56
CA GLY A 720 3.68 41.70 -24.31
C GLY A 720 3.29 40.26 -24.64
N GLY A 721 2.03 40.06 -25.00
CA GLY A 721 1.54 38.85 -25.66
C GLY A 721 0.26 38.41 -24.98
N PRO A 722 -0.04 37.11 -24.82
CA PRO A 722 -1.21 36.70 -24.04
C PRO A 722 -0.96 36.87 -22.53
N GLY A 723 -1.74 37.72 -21.87
CA GLY A 723 -1.64 38.01 -20.44
C GLY A 723 -2.14 39.43 -20.15
N ALA A 724 -2.09 39.85 -18.89
CA ALA A 724 -2.30 41.25 -18.50
C ALA A 724 -0.96 41.97 -18.37
N ASP A 725 -0.59 42.72 -19.42
CA ASP A 725 0.75 43.30 -19.55
C ASP A 725 0.81 44.77 -19.13
N ASP A 726 1.87 45.13 -18.40
CA ASP A 726 2.21 46.50 -18.00
C ASP A 726 3.33 47.07 -18.88
N PHE A 727 3.00 48.08 -19.70
CA PHE A 727 3.98 48.80 -20.52
C PHE A 727 4.46 50.07 -19.82
N VAL A 728 5.74 50.13 -19.46
CA VAL A 728 6.31 51.27 -18.75
C VAL A 728 6.50 52.47 -19.69
N PHE A 729 5.98 53.62 -19.28
CA PHE A 729 6.10 54.89 -20.00
C PHE A 729 6.43 56.03 -19.04
N GLY A 730 7.48 56.79 -19.35
CA GLY A 730 7.99 57.80 -18.43
C GLY A 730 8.96 58.78 -19.08
N VAL A 731 9.60 59.59 -18.25
CA VAL A 731 10.64 60.52 -18.72
C VAL A 731 11.89 59.74 -19.10
N GLY A 732 12.28 59.83 -20.37
CA GLY A 732 13.52 59.21 -20.86
C GLY A 732 13.36 57.84 -21.50
N THR A 733 12.12 57.35 -21.70
CA THR A 733 11.87 56.10 -22.48
C THR A 733 12.01 56.31 -23.99
N GLY A 734 12.01 57.55 -24.49
CA GLY A 734 12.26 57.80 -25.91
C GLY A 734 11.01 57.57 -26.78
N ILE A 735 11.10 56.71 -27.79
CA ILE A 735 10.04 56.50 -28.79
C ILE A 735 9.69 55.02 -28.94
N ASP A 736 8.61 54.60 -28.31
CA ASP A 736 8.25 53.18 -28.19
C ASP A 736 7.07 52.81 -29.09
N PHE A 737 7.11 51.59 -29.61
CA PHE A 737 6.03 50.98 -30.37
C PHE A 737 5.52 49.74 -29.64
N VAL A 738 4.29 49.83 -29.13
CA VAL A 738 3.62 48.70 -28.47
C VAL A 738 2.74 47.98 -29.47
N TYR A 739 2.88 46.66 -29.52
CA TYR A 739 2.11 45.77 -30.37
C TYR A 739 1.33 44.79 -29.49
N GLY A 740 0.06 44.59 -29.82
CA GLY A 740 -0.77 43.61 -29.11
C GLY A 740 -1.71 44.21 -28.06
N PHE A 741 -1.48 45.45 -27.61
CA PHE A 741 -2.23 46.10 -26.53
C PHE A 741 -3.74 45.81 -26.53
N GLU A 742 -4.22 45.12 -25.50
CA GLU A 742 -5.59 44.65 -25.31
C GLU A 742 -6.38 45.55 -24.34
N ASP A 743 -7.54 46.03 -24.80
CA ASP A 743 -8.41 46.95 -24.06
C ASP A 743 -8.99 46.30 -22.79
N GLY A 744 -8.78 46.92 -21.63
CA GLY A 744 -9.25 46.43 -20.33
C GLY A 744 -8.50 45.22 -19.79
N ILE A 745 -7.39 44.83 -20.42
CA ILE A 745 -6.49 43.77 -19.97
C ILE A 745 -5.11 44.39 -19.69
N ASP A 746 -4.50 45.02 -20.70
CA ASP A 746 -3.18 45.63 -20.60
C ASP A 746 -3.25 47.05 -20.02
N GLN A 747 -2.14 47.49 -19.41
CA GLN A 747 -2.05 48.82 -18.80
C GLN A 747 -0.75 49.53 -19.19
N ILE A 748 -0.76 50.86 -19.01
CA ILE A 748 0.40 51.72 -19.18
C ILE A 748 0.84 52.19 -17.80
N GLN A 749 2.01 51.74 -17.37
CA GLN A 749 2.62 52.15 -16.11
C GLN A 749 3.36 53.47 -16.27
N LEU A 750 2.95 54.48 -15.51
CA LEU A 750 3.53 55.83 -15.56
C LEU A 750 4.71 55.95 -14.59
N ASP A 751 5.94 55.93 -15.13
CA ASP A 751 7.17 56.11 -14.36
C ASP A 751 7.56 57.60 -14.27
N GLY A 752 7.55 58.12 -13.04
CA GLY A 752 7.98 59.47 -12.72
C GLY A 752 7.12 60.60 -13.31
N ILE A 753 5.93 60.28 -13.85
CA ILE A 753 4.96 61.22 -14.43
C ILE A 753 3.55 60.93 -13.93
N ASP A 754 2.69 61.95 -13.91
CA ASP A 754 1.26 61.77 -13.61
C ASP A 754 0.45 61.69 -14.91
N PHE A 755 -0.73 61.05 -14.87
CA PHE A 755 -1.64 61.02 -16.02
C PHE A 755 -2.00 62.44 -16.53
N ALA A 756 -1.95 63.44 -15.66
CA ALA A 756 -2.18 64.84 -16.03
C ALA A 756 -1.10 65.42 -16.98
N ASP A 757 0.09 64.81 -17.03
CA ASP A 757 1.19 65.19 -17.91
C ASP A 757 1.14 64.49 -19.28
N VAL A 758 0.24 63.51 -19.42
CA VAL A 758 0.07 62.70 -20.63
C VAL A 758 -0.90 63.38 -21.60
N THR A 759 -0.51 63.43 -22.87
CA THR A 759 -1.39 63.83 -23.98
C THR A 759 -1.62 62.65 -24.91
N ILE A 760 -2.89 62.26 -25.05
CA ILE A 760 -3.34 61.17 -25.93
C ILE A 760 -3.92 61.77 -27.22
N ALA A 761 -3.48 61.26 -28.37
CA ALA A 761 -4.01 61.65 -29.66
C ALA A 761 -4.11 60.45 -30.60
N LEU A 762 -5.14 60.47 -31.46
CA LEU A 762 -5.19 59.56 -32.60
C LEU A 762 -3.97 59.79 -33.49
N TYR A 763 -3.27 58.71 -33.79
CA TYR A 763 -2.12 58.71 -34.69
C TYR A 763 -2.42 57.82 -35.89
N ARG A 764 -2.31 58.39 -37.10
CA ARG A 764 -2.72 57.70 -38.34
C ARG A 764 -4.17 57.19 -38.25
N THR A 765 -4.50 56.10 -38.94
CA THR A 765 -5.87 55.59 -39.10
C THR A 765 -6.30 54.62 -38.00
N SER A 766 -5.37 54.06 -37.24
CA SER A 766 -5.62 52.98 -36.28
C SER A 766 -4.49 52.80 -35.27
N ASP A 767 -3.74 53.86 -34.95
CA ASP A 767 -2.73 53.82 -33.89
C ASP A 767 -3.07 54.92 -32.87
N VAL A 768 -2.65 54.75 -31.62
CA VAL A 768 -2.80 55.76 -30.58
C VAL A 768 -1.41 56.26 -30.19
N MET A 769 -1.26 57.58 -30.10
CA MET A 769 0.00 58.19 -29.65
C MET A 769 -0.23 58.82 -28.28
N VAL A 770 0.54 58.32 -27.32
CA VAL A 770 0.64 58.79 -25.94
C VAL A 770 1.93 59.58 -25.83
N THR A 771 1.87 60.80 -25.30
CA THR A 771 3.03 61.70 -25.23
C THR A 771 3.17 62.32 -23.85
N ALA A 772 4.40 62.34 -23.34
CA ALA A 772 4.79 63.04 -22.12
C ALA A 772 6.10 63.78 -22.37
N GLY A 773 6.05 65.12 -22.43
CA GLY A 773 7.23 65.92 -22.75
C GLY A 773 7.81 65.65 -24.14
N ALA A 774 8.98 65.01 -24.20
CA ALA A 774 9.68 64.65 -25.45
C ALA A 774 9.52 63.16 -25.82
N ASP A 775 8.99 62.35 -24.90
CA ASP A 775 8.84 60.90 -25.01
C ASP A 775 7.48 60.54 -25.60
N ILE A 776 7.44 59.46 -26.38
CA ILE A 776 6.30 59.05 -27.20
C ILE A 776 6.11 57.54 -27.14
N MET A 777 4.95 57.07 -26.72
CA MET A 777 4.52 55.68 -26.89
C MET A 777 3.44 55.59 -27.97
N ILE A 778 3.57 54.65 -28.89
CA ILE A 778 2.63 54.44 -30.00
C ILE A 778 2.03 53.03 -29.88
N LEU A 779 0.76 52.95 -29.46
CA LEU A 779 -0.02 51.72 -29.47
C LEU A 779 -0.46 51.41 -30.90
N ARG A 780 -0.06 50.26 -31.42
CA ARG A 780 -0.32 49.85 -32.80
C ARG A 780 -1.64 49.11 -32.93
N ALA A 781 -2.40 49.45 -33.96
CA ALA A 781 -3.70 48.82 -34.24
C ALA A 781 -4.76 49.00 -33.12
N PHE A 782 -4.61 50.00 -32.25
CA PHE A 782 -5.52 50.28 -31.12
C PHE A 782 -6.49 51.44 -31.43
N ASP A 783 -7.73 51.34 -30.94
CA ASP A 783 -8.73 52.42 -31.08
C ASP A 783 -8.61 53.42 -29.92
N VAL A 784 -8.37 54.70 -30.24
CA VAL A 784 -8.27 55.77 -29.25
C VAL A 784 -9.53 55.94 -28.40
N ALA A 785 -10.69 55.46 -28.89
CA ALA A 785 -11.92 55.50 -28.11
C ALA A 785 -11.93 54.55 -26.91
N ASN A 786 -11.06 53.53 -26.94
CA ASN A 786 -10.93 52.51 -25.90
C ASN A 786 -9.82 52.84 -24.89
N LEU A 787 -8.91 53.77 -25.20
CA LEU A 787 -7.91 54.21 -24.23
C LEU A 787 -8.52 55.23 -23.26
N THR A 788 -8.76 54.80 -22.04
CA THR A 788 -9.35 55.58 -20.94
C THR A 788 -8.31 55.91 -19.88
N VAL A 789 -8.76 56.49 -18.75
CA VAL A 789 -7.89 56.75 -17.60
C VAL A 789 -7.61 55.48 -16.80
N ASP A 790 -8.45 54.46 -16.93
CA ASP A 790 -8.33 53.22 -16.16
C ASP A 790 -7.20 52.32 -16.71
N ASP A 791 -6.78 52.55 -17.96
CA ASP A 791 -5.64 51.89 -18.61
C ASP A 791 -4.28 52.48 -18.19
N PHE A 792 -4.25 53.42 -17.24
CA PHE A 792 -3.03 54.05 -16.75
C PHE A 792 -2.90 53.86 -15.25
N ILE A 793 -1.78 53.26 -14.85
CA ILE A 793 -1.45 53.06 -13.43
C ILE A 793 -0.22 53.86 -13.02
N PRO A 794 -0.15 54.35 -11.78
CA PRO A 794 1.06 54.95 -11.25
C PRO A 794 2.13 53.87 -11.05
N ASP A 795 3.41 54.22 -11.23
CA ASP A 795 4.51 53.36 -10.78
C ASP A 795 4.31 53.00 -9.28
N PRO A 796 4.23 51.70 -8.93
CA PRO A 796 4.06 51.24 -7.56
C PRO A 796 5.25 51.59 -6.65
N GLY A 797 6.35 52.11 -7.20
CA GLY A 797 7.49 52.60 -6.44
C GLY A 797 8.33 51.46 -5.87
N LEU A 798 8.42 50.35 -6.61
CA LEU A 798 9.35 49.27 -6.32
C LEU A 798 10.78 49.78 -6.54
N ALA A 799 11.33 50.40 -5.50
CA ALA A 799 12.76 50.66 -5.41
C ALA A 799 13.51 49.32 -5.24
N LEU A 800 13.71 48.60 -6.34
CA LEU A 800 14.62 47.46 -6.42
C LEU A 800 16.03 48.03 -6.63
N GLY A 801 16.74 48.22 -5.52
CA GLY A 801 18.11 48.74 -5.49
C GLY A 801 19.18 47.68 -5.69
#